data_AF-A0A7W6WJL9-F1
#
_entry.id   AF-A0A7W6WJL9-F1
#
_cell.length_a   1.000
_cell.length_b   1.000
_cell.length_c   1.000
_cell.angle_alpha   90.00
_cell.angle_beta   90.00
_cell.angle_gamma   90.00
#
_symmetry.space_group_name_H-M   'P 1'
#
loop_
_entity.id
_entity.type
_entity.pdbx_description
1 polymer ?
#
loop_
_entity_poly.entity_id
_entity_poly.type
_entity_poly.pdbx_seq_one_letter_code
_entity_poly.pdbx_strand_id
1 'polypeptide(L)'
;MFHDLGGEGVSVSYTPGGDAVILDADVTVTDAELDALEGGAGRYDGARLSIFRSGESVAGDEFSVQLPDTYTVEYGNSDAWWIRKGGDAVANYTVSGGLFYLLFNAAATTAEVNTILQAIEYSNSGETPPDSVDLTWTFNDGSDADNATTTGTTTVTMLDPTPAITLPAVAAVDEDPAEAVALKGAEGAVITIADGDGTDQQVSIETEDGALGITGATGSDIDGSDGTLAFTGTLDQVNAALASLTFAPDENFNGDAEITITTQDADHEPVSDTLTVTVDPVNDAPEFANLGGEGVSVSYTPGGDPVVLDDDVTVADVELDAGADGAGSYDGATLTITRKDGANEDDEFAVQIPDPYEVKSGEYPDSGLVSKGDSLIAYHVTSGGVFSLHFYPAATTADVNAILQAIQYSNSGETPPDSVDLTWTFDDDSGADNATTTGTTTVTLGAEPEPDPDPQPDPDPQPDPDPEPEPEPKPDPDPEPDPEDEPDPEDEPESEDDDLFTGDDRSTVDEGLNSGLTPTGDFEESTLDGAPVTRGSTTDSRTGERVQVLLSDPTGDERQDEDPTTPDVDIPVTDTVAVHKPDALGLLATSRTTTDRDALDLLAGGGDDDGETDPEQAAGRQAFVDDIMARADTGPGGVSVVQVRPIWPSDGGDPDGPLTLTLDLSGAGVDDEGRPVVVVIDTSNLCGPDGQPLGDVDIVVNGAGPVVVRGPGTFTGGDGDSGPDIDIIQGDGASQVLFFGPGDDIIRAGGGDDEVSSSGGDDRLFGDGGDDTLDGGDGNDILVGGAGSDVLHGGAGLDVAQIAATPAGLALTRGHDGGAVLRLGEDTDTIGADVELIVAAGDGAMTLTAPGGATLVDGLAFDAAFYLEHNPDVAAVVAAGALPDAAAHFVQWGLAEGRAPHLLWDEGAYLDAYTDVAAAVATGALASGLQHYAMFGAAEGRAPSPWFDARAYLDANPDVAAAGLDALAHFVLWGAAEGRLGTVADDGLLIA
;
A
#
# COMPACT_ATOMS: atom_id res chain seq x y z
N MET A 1 81.50 -29.29 6.17
CA MET A 1 80.56 -29.75 5.13
C MET A 1 79.24 -29.03 5.33
N PHE A 2 78.52 -28.71 4.26
CA PHE A 2 77.07 -28.57 4.34
C PHE A 2 76.50 -29.94 4.65
N HIS A 3 76.07 -30.14 5.90
CA HIS A 3 75.06 -31.14 6.18
C HIS A 3 73.70 -30.48 5.96
N ASP A 4 72.80 -31.21 5.31
CA ASP A 4 71.35 -31.06 5.47
C ASP A 4 70.59 -29.85 4.89
N LEU A 5 71.13 -29.09 3.91
CA LEU A 5 70.27 -28.30 2.99
C LEU A 5 69.42 -29.27 2.12
N GLY A 6 68.37 -29.82 2.70
CA GLY A 6 67.55 -30.91 2.15
C GLY A 6 67.98 -32.31 2.63
N GLY A 7 67.93 -32.57 3.94
CA GLY A 7 67.95 -33.94 4.49
C GLY A 7 66.75 -34.78 4.02
N GLU A 8 66.86 -36.12 4.08
CA GLU A 8 65.82 -37.05 3.61
C GLU A 8 64.48 -36.87 4.38
N GLY A 9 63.60 -35.99 3.89
CA GLY A 9 62.22 -35.84 4.36
C GLY A 9 61.80 -34.45 4.83
N VAL A 10 62.61 -33.38 4.66
CA VAL A 10 62.16 -32.01 4.95
C VAL A 10 61.73 -31.31 3.65
N SER A 11 60.42 -31.36 3.36
CA SER A 11 59.76 -30.50 2.38
C SER A 11 59.38 -29.19 3.04
N VAL A 12 59.88 -28.05 2.53
CA VAL A 12 59.36 -26.73 2.91
C VAL A 12 58.13 -26.45 2.07
N SER A 13 57.00 -26.16 2.72
CA SER A 13 55.71 -25.89 2.07
C SER A 13 55.45 -24.38 2.00
N TYR A 14 55.12 -23.84 0.83
CA TYR A 14 54.73 -22.42 0.65
C TYR A 14 53.32 -22.30 0.08
N THR A 15 52.54 -21.34 0.59
CA THR A 15 51.23 -21.00 0.01
C THR A 15 51.44 -20.01 -1.15
N PRO A 16 50.74 -20.15 -2.30
CA PRO A 16 50.82 -19.19 -3.40
C PRO A 16 50.41 -17.79 -2.92
N GLY A 17 51.22 -16.77 -3.26
CA GLY A 17 50.98 -15.38 -2.83
C GLY A 17 51.14 -15.11 -1.31
N GLY A 18 51.49 -16.12 -0.50
CA GLY A 18 51.65 -15.99 0.95
C GLY A 18 53.00 -15.44 1.40
N ASP A 19 53.19 -15.38 2.73
CA ASP A 19 54.45 -14.98 3.36
C ASP A 19 55.63 -15.88 2.94
N ALA A 20 56.83 -15.29 2.83
CA ALA A 20 58.03 -16.02 2.44
C ALA A 20 58.50 -17.01 3.52
N VAL A 21 58.90 -18.22 3.09
CA VAL A 21 59.21 -19.35 3.96
C VAL A 21 60.71 -19.58 4.09
N ILE A 22 61.20 -19.81 5.32
CA ILE A 22 62.62 -20.09 5.59
C ILE A 22 63.00 -21.44 4.96
N LEU A 23 64.05 -21.44 4.13
CA LEU A 23 64.48 -22.61 3.35
C LEU A 23 65.10 -23.73 4.20
N ASP A 24 65.80 -23.38 5.27
CA ASP A 24 66.40 -24.31 6.24
C ASP A 24 66.80 -23.53 7.50
N ALA A 25 66.14 -23.79 8.63
CA ALA A 25 66.42 -23.14 9.91
C ALA A 25 67.56 -23.80 10.72
N ASP A 26 67.99 -25.01 10.37
CA ASP A 26 69.01 -25.80 11.06
C ASP A 26 70.35 -25.88 10.27
N VAL A 27 70.42 -25.34 9.04
CA VAL A 27 71.62 -25.31 8.19
C VAL A 27 72.87 -24.88 8.97
N THR A 28 73.95 -25.64 8.82
CA THR A 28 75.25 -25.29 9.41
C THR A 28 76.43 -25.48 8.46
N VAL A 29 77.31 -24.49 8.43
CA VAL A 29 78.61 -24.56 7.79
C VAL A 29 79.66 -24.98 8.80
N THR A 30 80.57 -25.82 8.33
CA THR A 30 81.78 -26.26 9.04
C THR A 30 82.91 -26.36 8.04
N ASP A 31 84.02 -25.68 8.31
CA ASP A 31 85.26 -25.84 7.55
C ASP A 31 86.48 -25.78 8.45
N ALA A 32 87.27 -26.86 8.46
CA ALA A 32 88.35 -27.03 9.44
C ALA A 32 89.55 -26.07 9.26
N GLU A 33 89.64 -25.37 8.12
CA GLU A 33 90.71 -24.40 7.85
C GLU A 33 90.22 -22.97 8.10
N LEU A 34 88.99 -22.64 7.68
CA LEU A 34 88.36 -21.34 7.93
C LEU A 34 87.92 -21.16 9.39
N ASP A 35 87.30 -22.17 10.02
CA ASP A 35 86.87 -22.14 11.45
C ASP A 35 88.07 -21.91 12.40
N ALA A 36 89.26 -22.36 12.01
CA ALA A 36 90.49 -22.21 12.78
C ALA A 36 91.07 -20.78 12.77
N LEU A 37 90.56 -19.89 11.89
CA LEU A 37 91.00 -18.51 11.78
C LEU A 37 90.50 -17.65 12.95
N GLU A 38 91.16 -16.49 13.11
CA GLU A 38 90.93 -15.48 14.17
C GLU A 38 90.84 -16.06 15.61
N GLY A 39 91.54 -17.19 15.85
CA GLY A 39 91.62 -17.84 17.16
C GLY A 39 90.53 -18.88 17.44
N GLY A 40 89.82 -19.35 16.42
CA GLY A 40 88.67 -20.27 16.55
C GLY A 40 87.31 -19.58 16.46
N ALA A 41 87.25 -18.37 15.88
CA ALA A 41 86.01 -17.64 15.61
C ALA A 41 85.52 -17.85 14.17
N GLY A 42 86.38 -18.34 13.27
CA GLY A 42 86.10 -18.43 11.84
C GLY A 42 86.35 -17.11 11.09
N ARG A 43 86.61 -17.22 9.78
CA ARG A 43 86.61 -16.10 8.85
C ARG A 43 86.29 -16.56 7.43
N TYR A 44 85.12 -16.18 6.92
CA TYR A 44 84.60 -16.62 5.61
C TYR A 44 84.72 -15.53 4.53
N ASP A 45 85.91 -14.95 4.41
CA ASP A 45 86.19 -13.82 3.51
C ASP A 45 86.13 -14.24 2.03
N GLY A 46 85.12 -13.77 1.30
CA GLY A 46 84.88 -14.15 -0.10
C GLY A 46 84.17 -15.49 -0.29
N ALA A 47 83.70 -16.13 0.79
CA ALA A 47 82.80 -17.27 0.69
C ALA A 47 81.44 -16.84 0.12
N ARG A 48 80.75 -17.72 -0.61
CA ARG A 48 79.55 -17.36 -1.37
C ARG A 48 78.59 -18.52 -1.57
N LEU A 49 77.30 -18.17 -1.66
CA LEU A 49 76.19 -19.07 -1.96
C LEU A 49 75.43 -18.53 -3.17
N SER A 50 74.97 -19.42 -4.05
CA SER A 50 73.94 -19.12 -5.05
C SER A 50 72.82 -20.14 -4.98
N ILE A 51 71.57 -19.68 -5.03
CA ILE A 51 70.34 -20.51 -5.07
C ILE A 51 69.50 -20.06 -6.26
N PHE A 52 68.98 -21.00 -7.04
CA PHE A 52 68.10 -20.76 -8.19
C PHE A 52 67.30 -22.02 -8.55
N ARG A 53 66.17 -21.88 -9.25
CA ARG A 53 65.38 -23.03 -9.75
C ARG A 53 66.20 -23.93 -10.67
N SER A 54 66.01 -25.23 -10.53
CA SER A 54 66.83 -26.26 -11.18
C SER A 54 66.61 -26.32 -12.68
N GLY A 55 67.58 -25.80 -13.43
CA GLY A 55 67.54 -25.68 -14.90
C GLY A 55 67.88 -24.26 -15.33
N GLU A 56 66.92 -23.34 -15.15
CA GLU A 56 67.05 -21.90 -15.43
C GLU A 56 66.34 -21.10 -14.33
N SER A 57 66.80 -19.87 -14.07
CA SER A 57 66.24 -18.99 -13.04
C SER A 57 64.97 -18.28 -13.55
N VAL A 58 63.85 -18.39 -12.84
CA VAL A 58 62.54 -17.88 -13.27
C VAL A 58 62.19 -16.59 -12.53
N ALA A 59 61.59 -15.61 -13.22
CA ALA A 59 61.37 -14.27 -12.67
C ALA A 59 60.42 -14.21 -11.47
N GLY A 60 59.51 -15.18 -11.32
CA GLY A 60 58.62 -15.31 -10.16
C GLY A 60 59.20 -16.12 -9.00
N ASP A 61 60.45 -16.59 -9.05
CA ASP A 61 61.15 -17.09 -7.87
C ASP A 61 61.75 -15.92 -7.10
N GLU A 62 61.26 -15.69 -5.88
CA GLU A 62 61.72 -14.59 -5.02
C GLU A 62 62.40 -15.11 -3.75
N PHE A 63 63.30 -14.29 -3.19
CA PHE A 63 64.16 -14.65 -2.06
C PHE A 63 64.43 -13.45 -1.15
N SER A 64 64.35 -13.64 0.17
CA SER A 64 64.66 -12.63 1.19
C SER A 64 65.60 -13.18 2.27
N VAL A 65 66.01 -12.32 3.22
CA VAL A 65 66.81 -12.72 4.37
C VAL A 65 66.34 -12.00 5.64
N GLN A 66 65.66 -12.70 6.54
CA GLN A 66 65.07 -12.13 7.76
C GLN A 66 65.93 -12.40 8.99
N LEU A 67 66.65 -11.37 9.45
CA LEU A 67 67.64 -11.47 10.52
C LEU A 67 67.15 -10.86 11.85
N PRO A 68 67.56 -11.40 13.01
CA PRO A 68 67.29 -10.78 14.31
C PRO A 68 67.93 -9.39 14.47
N ASP A 69 67.27 -8.49 15.23
CA ASP A 69 67.61 -7.08 15.54
C ASP A 69 69.10 -6.74 15.81
N THR A 70 69.92 -7.73 16.13
CA THR A 70 71.38 -7.60 16.24
C THR A 70 72.09 -7.31 14.91
N TYR A 71 71.40 -7.50 13.78
CA TYR A 71 71.87 -7.18 12.43
C TYR A 71 71.06 -6.02 11.83
N THR A 72 71.63 -5.33 10.83
CA THR A 72 70.86 -4.42 9.96
C THR A 72 71.01 -4.84 8.51
N VAL A 73 69.91 -4.82 7.76
CA VAL A 73 69.87 -5.09 6.31
C VAL A 73 69.59 -3.77 5.61
N GLU A 74 70.49 -3.35 4.72
CA GLU A 74 70.48 -2.02 4.10
C GLU A 74 70.61 -2.12 2.57
N TYR A 75 69.69 -1.53 1.81
CA TYR A 75 69.83 -1.48 0.34
C TYR A 75 70.98 -0.56 -0.08
N GLY A 76 71.94 -1.10 -0.84
CA GLY A 76 73.12 -0.37 -1.31
C GLY A 76 72.96 0.19 -2.73
N ASN A 77 73.74 1.23 -3.05
CA ASN A 77 73.78 1.92 -4.36
C ASN A 77 74.37 1.08 -5.53
N SER A 78 74.22 -0.24 -5.49
CA SER A 78 74.82 -1.20 -6.42
C SER A 78 73.98 -2.48 -6.54
N ASP A 79 72.66 -2.33 -6.48
CA ASP A 79 71.65 -3.38 -6.64
C ASP A 79 71.85 -4.59 -5.70
N ALA A 80 72.40 -4.31 -4.51
CA ALA A 80 72.80 -5.31 -3.50
C ALA A 80 72.41 -4.87 -2.10
N TRP A 81 71.82 -5.79 -1.33
CA TRP A 81 71.50 -5.64 0.08
C TRP A 81 72.74 -5.93 0.93
N TRP A 82 73.06 -5.05 1.87
CA TRP A 82 74.19 -5.18 2.78
C TRP A 82 73.73 -5.66 4.14
N ILE A 83 74.31 -6.76 4.62
CA ILE A 83 74.07 -7.29 5.97
C ILE A 83 75.19 -6.81 6.88
N ARG A 84 74.84 -6.05 7.92
CA ARG A 84 75.76 -5.52 8.92
C ARG A 84 75.49 -6.06 10.32
N LYS A 85 76.52 -6.03 11.16
CA LYS A 85 76.43 -6.32 12.60
C LYS A 85 77.28 -5.32 13.37
N GLY A 86 76.67 -4.54 14.27
CA GLY A 86 77.38 -3.46 14.98
C GLY A 86 77.96 -2.34 14.09
N GLY A 87 77.57 -2.29 12.80
CA GLY A 87 78.07 -1.37 11.77
C GLY A 87 79.02 -2.01 10.76
N ASP A 88 79.75 -3.07 11.14
CA ASP A 88 80.64 -3.81 10.23
C ASP A 88 79.83 -4.66 9.25
N ALA A 89 80.24 -4.66 7.98
CA ALA A 89 79.58 -5.44 6.93
C ALA A 89 80.05 -6.90 6.95
N VAL A 90 79.15 -7.81 7.32
CA VAL A 90 79.44 -9.25 7.41
C VAL A 90 79.11 -9.99 6.11
N ALA A 91 78.07 -9.57 5.38
CA ALA A 91 77.73 -10.14 4.08
C ALA A 91 77.02 -9.12 3.18
N ASN A 92 76.77 -9.50 1.94
CA ASN A 92 75.91 -8.78 0.99
C ASN A 92 75.26 -9.76 0.01
N TYR A 93 74.02 -9.51 -0.41
CA TYR A 93 73.30 -10.37 -1.35
C TYR A 93 72.60 -9.58 -2.46
N THR A 94 72.39 -10.24 -3.59
CA THR A 94 71.67 -9.74 -4.77
C THR A 94 70.62 -10.76 -5.17
N VAL A 95 69.43 -10.30 -5.54
CA VAL A 95 68.36 -11.12 -6.11
C VAL A 95 68.02 -10.57 -7.49
N SER A 96 68.01 -11.43 -8.51
CA SER A 96 67.78 -11.01 -9.89
C SER A 96 67.20 -12.14 -10.73
N GLY A 97 65.89 -12.08 -11.00
CA GLY A 97 65.19 -13.00 -11.91
C GLY A 97 65.30 -14.48 -11.52
N GLY A 98 65.02 -14.80 -10.25
CA GLY A 98 65.11 -16.17 -9.71
C GLY A 98 66.50 -16.67 -9.34
N LEU A 99 67.51 -15.79 -9.34
CA LEU A 99 68.84 -16.08 -8.81
C LEU A 99 69.09 -15.27 -7.53
N PHE A 100 69.17 -15.95 -6.40
CA PHE A 100 69.75 -15.42 -5.16
C PHE A 100 71.27 -15.66 -5.17
N TYR A 101 72.05 -14.63 -4.87
CA TYR A 101 73.51 -14.72 -4.74
C TYR A 101 73.98 -13.94 -3.51
N LEU A 102 74.64 -14.62 -2.59
CA LEU A 102 75.12 -14.13 -1.29
C LEU A 102 76.65 -14.23 -1.22
N LEU A 103 77.30 -13.18 -0.73
CA LEU A 103 78.75 -13.05 -0.59
C LEU A 103 79.12 -12.60 0.83
N PHE A 104 79.90 -13.41 1.52
CA PHE A 104 80.44 -13.13 2.86
C PHE A 104 81.72 -12.29 2.77
N ASN A 105 81.88 -11.39 3.72
CA ASN A 105 82.99 -10.44 3.82
C ASN A 105 83.97 -10.83 4.93
N ALA A 106 85.14 -10.18 4.96
CA ALA A 106 86.20 -10.36 5.96
C ALA A 106 85.80 -10.34 7.45
N ALA A 107 84.61 -9.81 7.78
CA ALA A 107 84.08 -9.76 9.15
C ALA A 107 83.24 -11.00 9.55
N ALA A 108 82.86 -11.87 8.60
CA ALA A 108 81.97 -13.01 8.86
C ALA A 108 82.67 -14.15 9.63
N THR A 109 82.31 -14.30 10.90
CA THR A 109 82.62 -15.47 11.74
C THR A 109 81.74 -16.67 11.38
N THR A 110 82.11 -17.88 11.81
CA THR A 110 81.28 -19.09 11.60
C THR A 110 79.85 -18.92 12.14
N ALA A 111 79.72 -18.20 13.26
CA ALA A 111 78.42 -17.90 13.86
C ALA A 111 77.57 -16.96 13.00
N GLU A 112 78.17 -15.91 12.40
CA GLU A 112 77.45 -15.05 11.45
C GLU A 112 77.07 -15.78 10.17
N VAL A 113 77.94 -16.64 9.63
CA VAL A 113 77.61 -17.45 8.44
C VAL A 113 76.39 -18.32 8.70
N ASN A 114 76.37 -19.06 9.81
CA ASN A 114 75.23 -19.92 10.14
C ASN A 114 73.95 -19.09 10.34
N THR A 115 73.98 -18.01 11.15
CA THR A 115 72.79 -17.16 11.34
C THR A 115 72.26 -16.52 10.06
N ILE A 116 73.12 -16.22 9.08
CA ILE A 116 72.69 -15.64 7.80
C ILE A 116 72.14 -16.70 6.84
N LEU A 117 72.64 -17.94 6.89
CA LEU A 117 72.11 -19.04 6.09
C LEU A 117 70.77 -19.54 6.63
N GLN A 118 70.62 -19.61 7.96
CA GLN A 118 69.40 -19.99 8.68
C GLN A 118 68.25 -18.97 8.57
N ALA A 119 68.50 -17.86 7.86
CA ALA A 119 67.59 -16.74 7.68
C ALA A 119 67.16 -16.53 6.22
N ILE A 120 67.59 -17.37 5.28
CA ILE A 120 67.24 -17.23 3.86
C ILE A 120 65.82 -17.77 3.65
N GLU A 121 64.99 -16.95 3.02
CA GLU A 121 63.59 -17.22 2.74
C GLU A 121 63.33 -17.32 1.23
N TYR A 122 62.22 -17.93 0.86
CA TYR A 122 61.75 -18.11 -0.51
C TYR A 122 60.23 -17.84 -0.62
N SER A 123 59.80 -17.29 -1.74
CA SER A 123 58.38 -17.17 -2.13
C SER A 123 58.23 -17.31 -3.65
N ASN A 124 56.99 -17.51 -4.12
CA ASN A 124 56.67 -17.44 -5.54
C ASN A 124 55.62 -16.37 -5.84
N SER A 125 55.87 -15.56 -6.87
CA SER A 125 55.01 -14.47 -7.35
C SER A 125 54.48 -14.73 -8.78
N GLY A 126 54.50 -15.98 -9.24
CA GLY A 126 53.88 -16.37 -10.51
C GLY A 126 52.38 -16.65 -10.40
N GLU A 127 51.60 -16.21 -11.40
CA GLU A 127 50.15 -16.43 -11.55
C GLU A 127 49.73 -17.91 -11.58
N THR A 128 50.66 -18.81 -11.89
CA THR A 128 50.49 -20.28 -11.91
C THR A 128 51.74 -20.92 -11.30
N PRO A 129 51.87 -20.91 -9.97
CA PRO A 129 53.04 -21.44 -9.27
C PRO A 129 52.97 -22.97 -9.24
N PRO A 130 54.04 -23.71 -9.59
CA PRO A 130 53.98 -25.16 -9.69
C PRO A 130 53.99 -25.83 -8.30
N ASP A 131 53.27 -26.94 -8.22
CA ASP A 131 53.12 -27.86 -7.09
C ASP A 131 54.45 -28.29 -6.44
N SER A 132 55.57 -28.24 -7.18
CA SER A 132 56.90 -28.22 -6.57
C SER A 132 57.94 -27.43 -7.36
N VAL A 133 58.91 -26.85 -6.62
CA VAL A 133 60.06 -26.10 -7.12
C VAL A 133 61.35 -26.71 -6.57
N ASP A 134 62.06 -27.46 -7.41
CA ASP A 134 63.42 -27.91 -7.12
C ASP A 134 64.40 -26.75 -7.21
N LEU A 135 64.96 -26.30 -6.09
CA LEU A 135 66.01 -25.28 -6.01
C LEU A 135 67.41 -25.93 -6.00
N THR A 136 68.23 -25.60 -7.00
CA THR A 136 69.66 -25.93 -7.01
C THR A 136 70.44 -24.89 -6.21
N TRP A 137 71.25 -25.34 -5.25
CA TRP A 137 72.14 -24.49 -4.47
C TRP A 137 73.62 -24.83 -4.71
N THR A 138 74.49 -23.83 -4.59
CA THR A 138 75.95 -23.97 -4.77
C THR A 138 76.68 -23.06 -3.79
N PHE A 139 77.45 -23.64 -2.87
CA PHE A 139 78.33 -22.91 -1.95
C PHE A 139 79.80 -23.08 -2.32
N ASN A 140 80.57 -22.01 -2.28
CA ASN A 140 82.01 -21.97 -2.51
C ASN A 140 82.69 -21.20 -1.37
N ASP A 141 83.73 -21.77 -0.78
CA ASP A 141 84.27 -21.39 0.53
C ASP A 141 85.19 -20.15 0.55
N GLY A 142 85.68 -19.68 -0.60
CA GLY A 142 86.50 -18.47 -0.66
C GLY A 142 86.99 -18.10 -2.06
N SER A 143 87.73 -16.99 -2.14
CA SER A 143 88.32 -16.49 -3.40
C SER A 143 89.72 -17.03 -3.74
N ASP A 144 90.32 -17.82 -2.84
CA ASP A 144 91.71 -18.25 -2.93
C ASP A 144 91.90 -19.50 -3.82
N ALA A 145 93.16 -19.78 -4.18
CA ALA A 145 93.50 -20.76 -5.23
C ALA A 145 93.26 -22.23 -4.87
N ASP A 146 92.96 -22.53 -3.59
CA ASP A 146 92.71 -23.87 -3.05
C ASP A 146 91.22 -24.06 -2.66
N ASN A 147 90.31 -23.18 -3.13
CA ASN A 147 88.90 -23.18 -2.76
C ASN A 147 88.12 -24.45 -3.20
N ALA A 148 87.18 -24.90 -2.36
CA ALA A 148 86.27 -26.01 -2.69
C ALA A 148 84.87 -25.49 -3.02
N THR A 149 84.03 -26.36 -3.57
CA THR A 149 82.63 -26.05 -3.92
C THR A 149 81.75 -27.26 -3.59
N THR A 150 80.63 -27.00 -2.94
CA THR A 150 79.58 -28.00 -2.65
C THR A 150 78.30 -27.58 -3.36
N THR A 151 77.59 -28.54 -3.94
CA THR A 151 76.34 -28.34 -4.68
C THR A 151 75.29 -29.31 -4.19
N GLY A 152 74.04 -28.89 -4.11
CA GLY A 152 72.91 -29.76 -3.80
C GLY A 152 71.60 -29.20 -4.34
N THR A 153 70.52 -29.86 -3.96
CA THR A 153 69.14 -29.52 -4.34
C THR A 153 68.25 -29.59 -3.11
N THR A 154 67.33 -28.66 -2.96
CA THR A 154 66.21 -28.74 -2.01
C THR A 154 64.91 -28.53 -2.78
N THR A 155 63.81 -29.14 -2.33
CA THR A 155 62.50 -29.05 -3.01
C THR A 155 61.55 -28.29 -2.12
N VAL A 156 61.03 -27.17 -2.62
CA VAL A 156 59.93 -26.44 -1.99
C VAL A 156 58.63 -26.93 -2.64
N THR A 157 57.68 -27.42 -1.86
CA THR A 157 56.36 -27.85 -2.36
C THR A 157 55.34 -26.74 -2.17
N MET A 158 54.34 -26.63 -3.03
CA MET A 158 53.15 -25.87 -2.69
C MET A 158 52.53 -26.47 -1.42
N LEU A 159 51.96 -25.61 -0.58
CA LEU A 159 50.85 -25.99 0.29
C LEU A 159 49.59 -25.66 -0.49
N ASP A 160 48.88 -26.71 -0.85
CA ASP A 160 47.56 -26.65 -1.45
C ASP A 160 46.59 -25.90 -0.51
N PRO A 161 45.95 -24.80 -0.95
CA PRO A 161 45.01 -24.05 -0.13
C PRO A 161 43.61 -24.66 -0.25
N THR A 162 42.96 -24.95 0.88
CA THR A 162 41.58 -25.45 0.85
C THR A 162 40.64 -24.43 0.18
N PRO A 163 39.78 -24.83 -0.78
CA PRO A 163 38.91 -23.93 -1.53
C PRO A 163 38.07 -23.01 -0.64
N ALA A 164 37.94 -21.75 -1.03
CA ALA A 164 37.13 -20.76 -0.33
C ALA A 164 35.92 -20.36 -1.16
N ILE A 165 34.72 -20.47 -0.58
CA ILE A 165 33.49 -19.88 -1.11
C ILE A 165 33.43 -18.41 -0.67
N THR A 166 32.80 -17.56 -1.47
CA THR A 166 32.44 -16.18 -1.09
C THR A 166 31.05 -15.88 -1.64
N LEU A 167 30.12 -15.61 -0.73
CA LEU A 167 28.71 -15.34 -1.00
C LEU A 167 28.45 -13.82 -1.06
N PRO A 168 27.60 -13.32 -1.97
CA PRO A 168 27.07 -11.97 -1.91
C PRO A 168 25.95 -11.89 -0.86
N ALA A 169 25.71 -10.69 -0.32
CA ALA A 169 24.39 -10.39 0.22
C ALA A 169 23.46 -10.13 -0.98
N VAL A 170 22.49 -10.99 -1.21
CA VAL A 170 21.41 -10.78 -2.19
C VAL A 170 20.36 -9.82 -1.61
N ALA A 171 19.53 -9.24 -2.46
CA ALA A 171 18.24 -8.69 -2.02
C ALA A 171 17.29 -9.84 -1.66
N ALA A 172 16.20 -9.53 -0.98
CA ALA A 172 15.06 -10.44 -0.93
C ALA A 172 14.47 -10.62 -2.35
N VAL A 173 13.65 -11.65 -2.50
CA VAL A 173 12.94 -11.97 -3.75
C VAL A 173 11.49 -12.22 -3.45
N ASP A 174 10.61 -11.70 -4.30
CA ASP A 174 9.16 -11.98 -4.24
C ASP A 174 8.91 -13.49 -4.42
N GLU A 175 7.90 -14.06 -3.76
CA GLU A 175 7.44 -15.43 -4.06
C GLU A 175 6.71 -15.52 -5.43
N ASP A 176 6.57 -16.74 -5.94
CA ASP A 176 6.19 -17.06 -7.33
C ASP A 176 6.71 -16.11 -8.45
N PRO A 177 8.02 -15.78 -8.48
CA PRO A 177 8.56 -14.73 -9.33
C PRO A 177 8.56 -15.11 -10.82
N ALA A 178 7.67 -14.47 -11.58
CA ALA A 178 7.63 -14.50 -13.03
C ALA A 178 8.56 -13.43 -13.64
N GLU A 179 9.88 -13.63 -13.76
CA GLU A 179 10.60 -14.90 -13.92
C GLU A 179 11.85 -15.07 -13.02
N ALA A 180 12.12 -16.32 -12.63
CA ALA A 180 13.24 -16.83 -11.81
C ALA A 180 14.46 -15.88 -11.65
N VAL A 181 14.64 -15.38 -10.44
CA VAL A 181 15.55 -14.29 -10.08
C VAL A 181 17.02 -14.71 -10.15
N ALA A 182 17.89 -13.81 -10.61
CA ALA A 182 19.34 -14.04 -10.67
C ALA A 182 20.03 -13.67 -9.34
N LEU A 183 20.63 -14.65 -8.66
CA LEU A 183 21.24 -14.50 -7.33
C LEU A 183 22.48 -13.60 -7.37
N LYS A 184 22.27 -12.30 -7.11
CA LYS A 184 23.28 -11.23 -7.21
C LYS A 184 23.09 -10.21 -6.11
N GLY A 185 24.21 -9.71 -5.59
CA GLY A 185 24.23 -8.62 -4.62
C GLY A 185 24.44 -7.25 -5.25
N ALA A 186 24.49 -6.23 -4.39
CA ALA A 186 24.75 -4.84 -4.75
C ALA A 186 25.97 -4.67 -5.69
N GLU A 187 25.89 -3.67 -6.57
CA GLU A 187 26.81 -3.43 -7.70
C GLU A 187 26.96 -4.61 -8.71
N GLY A 188 26.17 -5.68 -8.57
CA GLY A 188 26.25 -6.88 -9.39
C GLY A 188 27.26 -7.92 -8.87
N ALA A 189 27.50 -7.95 -7.56
CA ALA A 189 28.29 -9.00 -6.90
C ALA A 189 27.68 -10.40 -7.13
N VAL A 190 28.52 -11.42 -7.26
CA VAL A 190 28.11 -12.82 -7.55
C VAL A 190 28.79 -13.78 -6.59
N ILE A 191 28.22 -14.98 -6.44
CA ILE A 191 28.88 -16.11 -5.76
C ILE A 191 30.19 -16.42 -6.49
N THR A 192 31.28 -16.57 -5.75
CA THR A 192 32.58 -16.98 -6.30
C THR A 192 33.25 -18.05 -5.45
N ILE A 193 34.02 -18.91 -6.11
CA ILE A 193 34.96 -19.84 -5.50
C ILE A 193 36.37 -19.35 -5.83
N ALA A 194 37.27 -19.39 -4.85
CA ALA A 194 38.68 -19.11 -4.98
C ALA A 194 39.51 -20.33 -4.58
N ASP A 195 40.38 -20.76 -5.51
CA ASP A 195 41.42 -21.76 -5.29
C ASP A 195 42.73 -21.25 -5.94
N GLY A 196 43.87 -21.60 -5.35
CA GLY A 196 45.21 -21.18 -5.76
C GLY A 196 46.06 -22.25 -6.43
N ASP A 197 45.55 -23.48 -6.60
CA ASP A 197 46.28 -24.62 -7.18
C ASP A 197 46.15 -24.74 -8.71
N GLY A 198 44.96 -24.42 -9.25
CA GLY A 198 44.58 -24.55 -10.66
C GLY A 198 43.95 -25.90 -11.07
N THR A 199 43.40 -26.71 -10.15
CA THR A 199 42.66 -27.94 -10.49
C THR A 199 41.20 -27.71 -10.93
N ASP A 200 40.56 -28.77 -11.42
CA ASP A 200 39.13 -28.77 -11.76
C ASP A 200 38.30 -28.93 -10.46
N GLN A 201 37.48 -27.92 -10.15
CA GLN A 201 36.60 -27.93 -8.99
C GLN A 201 35.32 -28.71 -9.29
N GLN A 202 34.88 -29.57 -8.36
CA GLN A 202 33.53 -30.13 -8.33
C GLN A 202 32.65 -29.23 -7.46
N VAL A 203 31.45 -28.89 -7.95
CA VAL A 203 30.48 -28.08 -7.20
C VAL A 203 29.12 -28.79 -7.19
N SER A 204 28.49 -28.85 -6.02
CA SER A 204 27.05 -29.10 -5.88
C SER A 204 26.38 -27.93 -5.17
N ILE A 205 25.14 -27.65 -5.54
CA ILE A 205 24.28 -26.65 -4.93
C ILE A 205 22.93 -27.33 -4.66
N GLU A 206 22.46 -27.22 -3.42
CA GLU A 206 21.28 -27.91 -2.91
C GLU A 206 20.42 -26.90 -2.13
N THR A 207 19.11 -26.91 -2.36
CA THR A 207 18.07 -26.23 -1.56
C THR A 207 16.89 -27.17 -1.36
N GLU A 208 16.12 -27.03 -0.28
CA GLU A 208 14.86 -27.77 -0.06
C GLU A 208 13.63 -26.95 -0.49
N ASP A 209 13.81 -25.67 -0.84
CA ASP A 209 12.77 -24.63 -0.91
C ASP A 209 12.67 -23.94 -2.29
N GLY A 210 12.84 -24.68 -3.40
CA GLY A 210 12.72 -24.13 -4.76
C GLY A 210 13.62 -24.72 -5.85
N ALA A 211 13.56 -24.13 -7.05
CA ALA A 211 14.24 -24.58 -8.26
C ALA A 211 15.50 -23.76 -8.61
N LEU A 212 16.61 -24.47 -8.87
CA LEU A 212 17.90 -23.87 -9.26
C LEU A 212 18.15 -23.99 -10.78
N GLY A 213 18.61 -22.91 -11.41
CA GLY A 213 18.95 -22.85 -12.83
C GLY A 213 20.29 -22.16 -13.11
N ILE A 214 20.92 -22.45 -14.26
CA ILE A 214 22.13 -21.75 -14.72
C ILE A 214 22.05 -21.37 -16.20
N THR A 215 22.10 -20.07 -16.49
CA THR A 215 21.96 -19.58 -17.86
C THR A 215 23.28 -19.64 -18.64
N GLY A 216 23.30 -20.43 -19.72
CA GLY A 216 24.34 -20.38 -20.76
C GLY A 216 25.53 -21.33 -20.60
N ALA A 217 25.57 -22.18 -19.59
CA ALA A 217 26.66 -23.14 -19.39
C ALA A 217 26.70 -24.23 -20.48
N THR A 218 27.90 -24.53 -21.01
CA THR A 218 28.11 -25.63 -21.97
C THR A 218 28.80 -26.83 -21.30
N GLY A 219 28.15 -27.37 -20.26
CA GLY A 219 28.53 -28.61 -19.55
C GLY A 219 27.73 -29.83 -20.02
N SER A 220 28.02 -31.03 -19.47
CA SER A 220 27.41 -32.30 -19.92
C SER A 220 26.64 -33.10 -18.85
N ASP A 221 26.65 -32.65 -17.59
CA ASP A 221 25.96 -33.30 -16.45
C ASP A 221 25.14 -32.26 -15.65
N ILE A 222 24.47 -31.34 -16.35
CA ILE A 222 23.46 -30.45 -15.76
C ILE A 222 22.14 -31.22 -15.70
N ASP A 223 21.87 -31.86 -14.56
CA ASP A 223 20.54 -32.31 -14.16
C ASP A 223 19.97 -31.21 -13.24
N GLY A 224 18.77 -30.72 -13.53
CA GLY A 224 18.22 -29.52 -12.87
C GLY A 224 16.72 -29.38 -13.12
N SER A 225 15.95 -29.75 -12.11
CA SER A 225 14.49 -29.56 -11.99
C SER A 225 13.96 -29.76 -10.56
N ASP A 226 14.76 -30.32 -9.65
CA ASP A 226 14.33 -30.80 -8.32
C ASP A 226 15.33 -30.30 -7.23
N GLY A 227 15.40 -28.99 -6.96
CA GLY A 227 16.21 -28.37 -5.87
C GLY A 227 17.75 -28.55 -5.90
N THR A 228 18.29 -29.35 -6.81
CA THR A 228 19.70 -29.74 -6.86
C THR A 228 20.35 -29.36 -8.19
N LEU A 229 21.60 -28.89 -8.14
CA LEU A 229 22.45 -28.61 -9.29
C LEU A 229 23.87 -29.13 -9.03
N ALA A 230 24.49 -29.81 -9.99
CA ALA A 230 25.89 -30.26 -9.87
C ALA A 230 26.70 -30.04 -11.16
N PHE A 231 27.98 -29.69 -11.04
CA PHE A 231 28.88 -29.51 -12.18
C PHE A 231 30.36 -29.65 -11.80
N THR A 232 31.24 -29.68 -12.81
CA THR A 232 32.70 -29.80 -12.63
C THR A 232 33.45 -29.10 -13.76
N GLY A 233 34.53 -28.40 -13.44
CA GLY A 233 35.41 -27.77 -14.45
C GLY A 233 36.46 -26.85 -13.85
N THR A 234 37.19 -26.13 -14.70
CA THR A 234 38.21 -25.18 -14.24
C THR A 234 37.58 -24.02 -13.48
N LEU A 235 38.32 -23.38 -12.58
CA LEU A 235 37.84 -22.24 -11.76
C LEU A 235 37.11 -21.14 -12.57
N ASP A 236 37.66 -20.77 -13.75
CA ASP A 236 37.03 -19.85 -14.71
C ASP A 236 35.63 -20.29 -15.19
N GLN A 237 35.43 -21.60 -15.40
CA GLN A 237 34.16 -22.17 -15.88
C GLN A 237 33.14 -22.27 -14.75
N VAL A 238 33.60 -22.60 -13.54
CA VAL A 238 32.78 -22.69 -12.33
C VAL A 238 32.27 -21.30 -11.92
N ASN A 239 33.14 -20.31 -11.83
CA ASN A 239 32.74 -18.93 -11.52
C ASN A 239 31.86 -18.31 -12.63
N ALA A 240 32.03 -18.72 -13.89
CA ALA A 240 31.14 -18.30 -14.98
C ALA A 240 29.74 -18.94 -14.93
N ALA A 241 29.58 -20.12 -14.30
CA ALA A 241 28.28 -20.74 -14.06
C ALA A 241 27.59 -20.15 -12.81
N LEU A 242 28.34 -19.94 -11.72
CA LEU A 242 27.84 -19.28 -10.50
C LEU A 242 27.35 -17.85 -10.78
N ALA A 243 28.04 -17.10 -11.66
CA ALA A 243 27.62 -15.76 -12.08
C ALA A 243 26.33 -15.71 -12.95
N SER A 244 25.79 -16.86 -13.35
CA SER A 244 24.49 -16.98 -14.04
C SER A 244 23.52 -17.95 -13.36
N LEU A 245 23.73 -18.22 -12.07
CA LEU A 245 22.81 -18.94 -11.20
C LEU A 245 21.51 -18.13 -11.01
N THR A 246 20.39 -18.83 -11.13
CA THR A 246 19.04 -18.32 -10.89
C THR A 246 18.32 -19.21 -9.89
N PHE A 247 17.45 -18.62 -9.09
CA PHE A 247 16.57 -19.29 -8.15
C PHE A 247 15.13 -18.87 -8.45
N ALA A 248 14.21 -19.83 -8.39
CA ALA A 248 12.81 -19.57 -8.13
C ALA A 248 12.48 -20.30 -6.82
N PRO A 249 11.79 -19.67 -5.86
CA PRO A 249 11.12 -20.37 -4.76
C PRO A 249 10.24 -21.53 -5.28
N ASP A 250 9.87 -22.44 -4.38
CA ASP A 250 8.73 -23.32 -4.63
C ASP A 250 7.41 -22.51 -4.51
N GLU A 251 6.35 -23.04 -5.14
CA GLU A 251 4.98 -22.47 -5.19
C GLU A 251 4.49 -22.17 -3.75
N ASN A 252 4.18 -20.89 -3.47
CA ASN A 252 3.75 -20.36 -2.16
C ASN A 252 4.76 -20.61 -1.00
N PHE A 253 6.07 -20.42 -1.26
CA PHE A 253 7.11 -20.39 -0.22
C PHE A 253 7.57 -18.96 0.11
N ASN A 254 7.26 -18.49 1.32
CA ASN A 254 7.83 -17.29 1.92
C ASN A 254 8.74 -17.58 3.13
N GLY A 255 9.71 -16.69 3.37
CA GLY A 255 10.73 -16.78 4.42
C GLY A 255 12.14 -17.13 3.93
N ASP A 256 13.02 -17.52 4.86
CA ASP A 256 14.45 -17.73 4.58
C ASP A 256 14.76 -19.10 3.93
N ALA A 257 14.94 -19.14 2.60
CA ALA A 257 15.43 -20.32 1.87
C ALA A 257 16.94 -20.53 2.06
N GLU A 258 17.38 -21.75 2.43
CA GLU A 258 18.80 -22.08 2.66
C GLU A 258 19.45 -22.76 1.43
N ILE A 259 20.03 -21.96 0.52
CA ILE A 259 20.78 -22.48 -0.63
C ILE A 259 22.21 -22.83 -0.21
N THR A 260 22.50 -24.12 -0.09
CA THR A 260 23.83 -24.62 0.33
C THR A 260 24.73 -24.90 -0.89
N ILE A 261 25.84 -24.17 -1.00
CA ILE A 261 26.89 -24.37 -2.01
C ILE A 261 27.98 -25.25 -1.38
N THR A 262 28.34 -26.36 -2.04
CA THR A 262 29.48 -27.21 -1.66
C THR A 262 30.49 -27.29 -2.81
N THR A 263 31.78 -27.12 -2.50
CA THR A 263 32.89 -27.28 -3.46
C THR A 263 33.96 -28.25 -2.97
N GLN A 264 34.60 -28.96 -3.90
CA GLN A 264 35.67 -29.92 -3.62
C GLN A 264 36.65 -30.05 -4.82
N ASP A 265 37.94 -29.90 -4.54
CA ASP A 265 39.06 -30.25 -5.42
C ASP A 265 39.37 -31.79 -5.40
N ALA A 266 40.58 -32.20 -5.80
CA ALA A 266 40.96 -33.62 -5.86
C ALA A 266 41.64 -34.18 -4.58
N ASP A 267 42.11 -33.32 -3.68
CA ASP A 267 43.02 -33.65 -2.58
C ASP A 267 42.54 -33.16 -1.19
N HIS A 268 41.53 -32.26 -1.10
CA HIS A 268 40.82 -31.87 0.13
C HIS A 268 39.49 -32.61 0.38
N GLU A 269 38.97 -32.49 1.61
CA GLU A 269 37.56 -32.79 1.95
C GLU A 269 36.66 -31.59 1.54
N PRO A 270 35.35 -31.79 1.28
CA PRO A 270 34.48 -30.72 0.78
C PRO A 270 34.34 -29.53 1.74
N VAL A 271 34.23 -28.34 1.17
CA VAL A 271 33.87 -27.09 1.87
C VAL A 271 32.47 -26.68 1.46
N SER A 272 31.61 -26.37 2.43
CA SER A 272 30.24 -25.91 2.22
C SER A 272 30.02 -24.55 2.87
N ASP A 273 29.23 -23.69 2.22
CA ASP A 273 28.76 -22.41 2.73
C ASP A 273 27.30 -22.20 2.27
N THR A 274 26.49 -21.50 3.07
CA THR A 274 25.04 -21.41 2.86
C THR A 274 24.61 -19.97 2.61
N LEU A 275 23.99 -19.73 1.45
CA LEU A 275 23.35 -18.48 1.10
C LEU A 275 21.89 -18.54 1.53
N THR A 276 21.54 -17.76 2.54
CA THR A 276 20.14 -17.44 2.83
C THR A 276 19.61 -16.50 1.75
N VAL A 277 18.47 -16.83 1.18
CA VAL A 277 17.65 -15.93 0.36
C VAL A 277 16.35 -15.73 1.11
N THR A 278 16.10 -14.52 1.60
CA THR A 278 14.78 -14.18 2.14
C THR A 278 13.82 -14.07 0.96
N VAL A 279 12.76 -14.85 1.00
CA VAL A 279 11.64 -14.74 0.07
C VAL A 279 10.55 -13.92 0.76
N ASP A 280 10.24 -12.76 0.21
CA ASP A 280 9.21 -11.87 0.73
C ASP A 280 7.85 -12.35 0.21
N PRO A 281 6.80 -12.36 1.07
CA PRO A 281 5.51 -12.89 0.68
C PRO A 281 4.81 -12.02 -0.37
N VAL A 282 4.04 -12.66 -1.23
CA VAL A 282 3.21 -12.01 -2.26
C VAL A 282 1.79 -12.47 -2.06
N ASN A 283 0.85 -11.53 -2.06
CA ASN A 283 -0.56 -11.81 -1.80
C ASN A 283 -1.17 -12.76 -2.86
N ASP A 284 -1.54 -13.97 -2.44
CA ASP A 284 -2.26 -14.94 -3.29
C ASP A 284 -3.73 -14.54 -3.53
N ALA A 285 -4.36 -15.13 -4.54
CA ALA A 285 -5.79 -14.97 -4.76
C ALA A 285 -6.61 -15.98 -3.91
N PRO A 286 -7.56 -15.53 -3.04
CA PRO A 286 -8.27 -16.40 -2.10
C PRO A 286 -8.94 -17.64 -2.74
N GLU A 287 -8.58 -18.86 -2.33
CA GLU A 287 -9.16 -20.11 -2.87
C GLU A 287 -10.48 -20.50 -2.19
N PHE A 288 -11.53 -20.69 -2.98
CA PHE A 288 -12.83 -21.18 -2.50
C PHE A 288 -13.06 -22.66 -2.78
N ALA A 289 -13.23 -23.45 -1.71
CA ALA A 289 -13.79 -24.78 -1.79
C ALA A 289 -15.33 -24.73 -1.83
N ASN A 290 -15.90 -25.61 -2.66
CA ASN A 290 -17.33 -25.86 -2.88
C ASN A 290 -18.15 -24.72 -3.50
N LEU A 291 -18.00 -23.46 -3.06
CA LEU A 291 -18.78 -22.33 -3.56
C LEU A 291 -18.55 -22.13 -5.08
N GLY A 292 -19.56 -22.46 -5.88
CA GLY A 292 -19.49 -22.43 -7.35
C GLY A 292 -18.85 -23.65 -8.04
N GLY A 293 -18.62 -24.76 -7.33
CA GLY A 293 -18.12 -26.02 -7.90
C GLY A 293 -19.15 -26.77 -8.78
N GLU A 294 -18.69 -27.66 -9.67
CA GLU A 294 -19.56 -28.50 -10.53
C GLU A 294 -20.52 -29.40 -9.70
N GLY A 295 -21.70 -28.89 -9.37
CA GLY A 295 -22.81 -29.66 -8.81
C GLY A 295 -23.48 -29.09 -7.55
N VAL A 296 -23.01 -27.96 -7.00
CA VAL A 296 -23.77 -27.23 -5.98
C VAL A 296 -25.06 -26.70 -6.61
N SER A 297 -26.20 -27.13 -6.06
CA SER A 297 -27.52 -26.67 -6.48
C SER A 297 -28.49 -26.74 -5.31
N VAL A 298 -28.65 -25.60 -4.63
CA VAL A 298 -29.59 -25.44 -3.53
C VAL A 298 -31.00 -25.33 -4.11
N SER A 299 -32.00 -25.87 -3.40
CA SER A 299 -33.40 -25.88 -3.85
C SER A 299 -34.28 -24.99 -2.99
N TYR A 300 -34.60 -23.78 -3.46
CA TYR A 300 -35.51 -22.85 -2.77
C TYR A 300 -36.99 -23.13 -3.14
N THR A 301 -37.93 -22.42 -2.49
CA THR A 301 -39.37 -22.49 -2.78
C THR A 301 -39.93 -21.07 -2.87
N PRO A 302 -40.86 -20.76 -3.81
CA PRO A 302 -41.43 -19.41 -3.93
C PRO A 302 -42.07 -18.93 -2.63
N GLY A 303 -41.61 -17.81 -2.09
CA GLY A 303 -42.08 -17.29 -0.79
C GLY A 303 -41.93 -18.29 0.36
N GLY A 304 -40.92 -19.17 0.29
CA GLY A 304 -40.59 -20.15 1.33
C GLY A 304 -39.64 -19.60 2.40
N ASP A 305 -39.29 -20.46 3.37
CA ASP A 305 -38.21 -20.14 4.32
C ASP A 305 -36.86 -20.03 3.55
N PRO A 306 -35.97 -19.08 3.89
CA PRO A 306 -34.66 -18.93 3.23
C PRO A 306 -33.77 -20.19 3.33
N VAL A 307 -32.87 -20.35 2.36
CA VAL A 307 -31.99 -21.52 2.21
C VAL A 307 -30.52 -21.11 2.21
N VAL A 308 -29.69 -21.82 2.98
CA VAL A 308 -28.23 -21.60 3.00
C VAL A 308 -27.65 -21.87 1.60
N LEU A 309 -26.82 -20.96 1.07
CA LEU A 309 -26.24 -21.03 -0.27
C LEU A 309 -25.24 -22.18 -0.43
N ASP A 310 -24.43 -22.42 0.60
CA ASP A 310 -23.51 -23.55 0.70
C ASP A 310 -23.26 -23.83 2.20
N ASP A 311 -23.51 -25.05 2.68
CA ASP A 311 -23.29 -25.43 4.09
C ASP A 311 -21.94 -26.14 4.35
N ASP A 312 -21.10 -26.32 3.32
CA ASP A 312 -19.70 -26.73 3.47
C ASP A 312 -18.67 -25.95 2.62
N VAL A 313 -19.01 -24.72 2.19
CA VAL A 313 -18.05 -23.71 1.68
C VAL A 313 -16.90 -23.49 2.66
N THR A 314 -15.67 -23.40 2.13
CA THR A 314 -14.58 -22.75 2.86
C THR A 314 -13.74 -21.87 1.93
N VAL A 315 -13.40 -20.67 2.38
CA VAL A 315 -12.22 -19.94 1.88
C VAL A 315 -10.95 -20.48 2.57
N ALA A 316 -9.86 -20.51 1.83
CA ALA A 316 -8.49 -20.71 2.30
C ALA A 316 -7.59 -19.73 1.55
N ASP A 317 -6.60 -19.19 2.25
CA ASP A 317 -5.77 -18.08 1.76
C ASP A 317 -4.41 -18.15 2.48
N VAL A 318 -3.29 -18.07 1.77
CA VAL A 318 -1.99 -18.41 2.37
C VAL A 318 -1.55 -17.33 3.37
N GLU A 319 -1.73 -16.07 3.02
CA GLU A 319 -1.30 -14.91 3.81
C GLU A 319 -2.30 -14.63 4.92
N LEU A 320 -3.60 -14.57 4.58
CA LEU A 320 -4.64 -14.27 5.55
C LEU A 320 -4.81 -15.42 6.56
N ASP A 321 -4.70 -16.71 6.19
CA ASP A 321 -4.76 -17.83 7.17
C ASP A 321 -3.53 -17.89 8.07
N ALA A 322 -2.35 -17.45 7.60
CA ALA A 322 -1.15 -17.34 8.42
C ALA A 322 -1.28 -16.24 9.50
N GLY A 323 -2.18 -15.28 9.30
CA GLY A 323 -2.50 -14.19 10.20
C GLY A 323 -2.78 -14.61 11.65
N ALA A 324 -2.55 -13.69 12.59
CA ALA A 324 -2.87 -13.81 14.02
C ALA A 324 -2.39 -15.12 14.72
N ASP A 325 -1.08 -15.41 14.65
CA ASP A 325 -0.45 -16.66 15.14
C ASP A 325 -0.96 -17.95 14.44
N GLY A 326 -1.36 -17.86 13.16
CA GLY A 326 -1.95 -18.98 12.39
C GLY A 326 -3.38 -19.31 12.82
N ALA A 327 -4.17 -18.27 13.08
CA ALA A 327 -5.61 -18.35 13.34
C ALA A 327 -6.45 -17.79 12.17
N GLY A 328 -5.83 -16.98 11.32
CA GLY A 328 -6.50 -16.16 10.31
C GLY A 328 -6.64 -14.70 10.71
N SER A 329 -6.47 -13.79 9.77
CA SER A 329 -6.73 -12.35 9.92
C SER A 329 -7.30 -11.79 8.62
N TYR A 330 -8.62 -11.77 8.49
CA TYR A 330 -9.33 -11.20 7.35
C TYR A 330 -9.84 -9.81 7.74
N ASP A 331 -8.93 -8.84 7.76
CA ASP A 331 -9.25 -7.43 8.02
C ASP A 331 -9.42 -6.72 6.67
N GLY A 332 -10.34 -5.77 6.55
CA GLY A 332 -10.67 -5.11 5.27
C GLY A 332 -11.49 -5.99 4.32
N ALA A 333 -11.03 -7.22 4.07
CA ALA A 333 -11.54 -8.20 3.11
C ALA A 333 -13.07 -8.20 2.92
N THR A 334 -13.51 -8.29 1.66
CA THR A 334 -14.94 -8.22 1.30
C THR A 334 -15.42 -9.40 0.45
N LEU A 335 -16.69 -9.75 0.61
CA LEU A 335 -17.44 -10.61 -0.30
C LEU A 335 -18.62 -9.82 -0.87
N THR A 336 -18.70 -9.76 -2.20
CA THR A 336 -19.87 -9.27 -2.93
C THR A 336 -20.53 -10.45 -3.68
N ILE A 337 -21.84 -10.65 -3.49
CA ILE A 337 -22.66 -11.60 -4.25
C ILE A 337 -23.73 -10.84 -5.03
N THR A 338 -23.88 -11.15 -6.30
CA THR A 338 -24.91 -10.62 -7.21
C THR A 338 -25.48 -11.75 -8.06
N ARG A 339 -26.51 -11.47 -8.87
CA ARG A 339 -26.84 -12.40 -9.97
C ARG A 339 -25.92 -12.18 -11.16
N LYS A 340 -25.71 -13.23 -11.93
CA LYS A 340 -24.90 -13.25 -13.15
C LYS A 340 -25.47 -12.44 -14.31
N ASP A 341 -26.77 -12.15 -14.28
CA ASP A 341 -27.46 -11.23 -15.18
C ASP A 341 -27.51 -9.77 -14.66
N GLY A 342 -27.13 -9.51 -13.40
CA GLY A 342 -27.22 -8.21 -12.70
C GLY A 342 -28.16 -8.27 -11.49
N ALA A 343 -28.13 -7.28 -10.59
CA ALA A 343 -28.87 -7.32 -9.33
C ALA A 343 -30.41 -7.38 -9.51
N ASN A 344 -31.14 -7.82 -8.48
CA ASN A 344 -32.60 -7.99 -8.53
C ASN A 344 -33.24 -7.92 -7.13
N GLU A 345 -34.20 -7.02 -6.92
CA GLU A 345 -34.95 -6.84 -5.67
C GLU A 345 -35.70 -8.11 -5.19
N ASP A 346 -36.07 -9.04 -6.09
CA ASP A 346 -36.71 -10.32 -5.72
C ASP A 346 -35.74 -11.30 -5.03
N ASP A 347 -34.41 -11.13 -5.17
CA ASP A 347 -33.37 -12.03 -4.63
C ASP A 347 -32.81 -11.51 -3.30
N GLU A 348 -33.30 -12.10 -2.20
CA GLU A 348 -33.00 -11.68 -0.83
C GLU A 348 -31.82 -12.46 -0.25
N PHE A 349 -30.94 -11.78 0.49
CA PHE A 349 -29.82 -12.39 1.20
C PHE A 349 -29.83 -12.02 2.69
N ALA A 350 -29.50 -12.97 3.57
CA ALA A 350 -29.43 -12.77 5.01
C ALA A 350 -28.39 -13.68 5.68
N VAL A 351 -27.77 -13.23 6.78
CA VAL A 351 -26.76 -14.03 7.50
C VAL A 351 -27.34 -14.56 8.82
N GLN A 352 -27.57 -15.88 8.93
CA GLN A 352 -28.21 -16.50 10.10
C GLN A 352 -27.27 -17.47 10.83
N ILE A 353 -26.41 -16.92 11.69
CA ILE A 353 -25.31 -17.63 12.34
C ILE A 353 -25.75 -18.35 13.64
N PRO A 354 -25.25 -19.56 13.95
CA PRO A 354 -25.45 -20.22 15.25
C PRO A 354 -24.62 -19.61 16.42
N ASP A 355 -24.91 -20.01 17.67
CA ASP A 355 -24.04 -19.75 18.83
C ASP A 355 -22.56 -20.11 18.50
N PRO A 356 -21.56 -19.24 18.78
CA PRO A 356 -21.57 -18.15 19.76
C PRO A 356 -21.69 -16.73 19.17
N TYR A 357 -22.08 -16.58 17.90
CA TYR A 357 -22.17 -15.28 17.25
C TYR A 357 -23.51 -14.59 17.58
N GLU A 358 -23.49 -13.28 17.77
CA GLU A 358 -24.67 -12.44 17.92
C GLU A 358 -24.72 -11.46 16.74
N VAL A 359 -25.66 -11.69 15.81
CA VAL A 359 -26.03 -10.68 14.81
C VAL A 359 -26.90 -9.63 15.51
N LYS A 360 -26.43 -8.39 15.52
CA LYS A 360 -27.27 -7.23 15.81
C LYS A 360 -27.72 -6.69 14.45
N SER A 361 -29.02 -6.45 14.27
CA SER A 361 -29.46 -5.56 13.18
C SER A 361 -28.74 -4.21 13.34
N GLY A 362 -28.50 -3.52 12.24
CA GLY A 362 -28.13 -2.11 12.29
C GLY A 362 -29.28 -1.25 12.85
N GLU A 363 -29.14 0.07 12.68
CA GLU A 363 -30.32 0.97 12.70
C GLU A 363 -31.32 0.52 11.60
N TYR A 364 -30.79 -0.03 10.50
CA TYR A 364 -31.51 -0.47 9.30
C TYR A 364 -31.83 -1.98 9.28
N PRO A 365 -32.95 -2.40 8.65
CA PRO A 365 -33.45 -3.78 8.69
C PRO A 365 -32.61 -4.79 7.88
N ASP A 366 -32.01 -4.36 6.77
CA ASP A 366 -31.29 -5.22 5.82
C ASP A 366 -29.76 -5.16 5.98
N SER A 367 -29.28 -4.54 7.07
CA SER A 367 -27.87 -4.55 7.48
C SER A 367 -27.66 -5.17 8.86
N GLY A 368 -26.49 -5.78 9.06
CA GLY A 368 -26.21 -6.58 10.25
C GLY A 368 -24.75 -6.54 10.71
N LEU A 369 -24.55 -6.20 11.98
CA LEU A 369 -23.27 -6.25 12.67
C LEU A 369 -23.09 -7.60 13.35
N VAL A 370 -22.17 -8.41 12.82
CA VAL A 370 -21.81 -9.73 13.35
C VAL A 370 -20.81 -9.55 14.49
N SER A 371 -21.23 -9.87 15.73
CA SER A 371 -20.38 -9.83 16.92
C SER A 371 -20.09 -11.23 17.48
N LYS A 372 -18.93 -11.42 18.11
CA LYS A 372 -18.51 -12.67 18.78
C LYS A 372 -18.13 -12.37 20.23
N GLY A 373 -19.17 -12.19 21.07
CA GLY A 373 -19.00 -11.64 22.41
C GLY A 373 -18.81 -10.12 22.37
N ASP A 374 -17.72 -9.62 22.94
CA ASP A 374 -17.41 -8.18 22.98
C ASP A 374 -16.66 -7.67 21.73
N SER A 375 -16.28 -8.56 20.80
CA SER A 375 -15.61 -8.22 19.53
C SER A 375 -16.59 -8.13 18.36
N LEU A 376 -16.43 -7.13 17.50
CA LEU A 376 -17.04 -7.07 16.16
C LEU A 376 -16.21 -7.93 15.19
N ILE A 377 -16.86 -8.57 14.21
CA ILE A 377 -16.25 -9.55 13.30
C ILE A 377 -16.53 -9.22 11.83
N ALA A 378 -17.77 -8.84 11.50
CA ALA A 378 -18.15 -8.44 10.15
C ALA A 378 -19.34 -7.47 10.18
N TYR A 379 -19.51 -6.74 9.09
CA TYR A 379 -20.73 -6.00 8.74
C TYR A 379 -21.25 -6.51 7.40
N HIS A 380 -22.56 -6.68 7.27
CA HIS A 380 -23.19 -7.01 5.98
C HIS A 380 -24.30 -6.02 5.64
N VAL A 381 -24.50 -5.83 4.34
CA VAL A 381 -25.60 -5.06 3.74
C VAL A 381 -26.19 -5.88 2.60
N THR A 382 -27.52 -6.03 2.61
CA THR A 382 -28.27 -6.51 1.44
C THR A 382 -29.00 -5.31 0.83
N SER A 383 -28.73 -4.98 -0.43
CA SER A 383 -29.41 -3.87 -1.12
C SER A 383 -29.60 -4.20 -2.61
N GLY A 384 -30.82 -4.03 -3.13
CA GLY A 384 -31.15 -4.28 -4.55
C GLY A 384 -30.92 -5.72 -5.06
N GLY A 385 -30.68 -6.70 -4.18
CA GLY A 385 -30.23 -8.05 -4.55
C GLY A 385 -28.72 -8.17 -4.81
N VAL A 386 -27.95 -7.15 -4.39
CA VAL A 386 -26.52 -7.27 -4.05
C VAL A 386 -26.43 -7.61 -2.57
N PHE A 387 -25.54 -8.55 -2.22
CA PHE A 387 -25.13 -8.81 -0.85
C PHE A 387 -23.65 -8.48 -0.71
N SER A 388 -23.34 -7.49 0.13
CA SER A 388 -21.97 -7.09 0.46
C SER A 388 -21.68 -7.42 1.92
N LEU A 389 -20.50 -7.97 2.18
CA LEU A 389 -20.03 -8.42 3.49
C LEU A 389 -18.57 -8.02 3.65
N HIS A 390 -18.26 -7.22 4.68
CA HIS A 390 -16.92 -6.71 5.00
C HIS A 390 -16.49 -7.26 6.36
N PHE A 391 -15.22 -7.65 6.49
CA PHE A 391 -14.64 -8.24 7.69
C PHE A 391 -13.72 -7.27 8.45
N TYR A 392 -13.69 -7.41 9.78
CA TYR A 392 -13.02 -6.50 10.72
C TYR A 392 -11.80 -7.14 11.41
N PRO A 393 -10.94 -6.39 12.16
CA PRO A 393 -9.63 -6.84 12.65
C PRO A 393 -9.60 -8.03 13.64
N ALA A 394 -10.77 -8.61 13.94
CA ALA A 394 -10.93 -9.80 14.79
C ALA A 394 -11.51 -11.01 14.04
N ALA A 395 -11.69 -10.93 12.71
CA ALA A 395 -12.15 -12.02 11.87
C ALA A 395 -11.05 -13.05 11.59
N THR A 396 -11.20 -14.23 12.18
CA THR A 396 -10.31 -15.38 11.93
C THR A 396 -10.82 -16.25 10.78
N THR A 397 -9.99 -17.12 10.20
CA THR A 397 -10.42 -18.11 9.17
C THR A 397 -11.65 -18.91 9.61
N ALA A 398 -11.71 -19.24 10.90
CA ALA A 398 -12.83 -19.98 11.50
C ALA A 398 -14.09 -19.14 11.70
N ASP A 399 -13.97 -17.81 11.69
CA ASP A 399 -15.09 -16.86 11.74
C ASP A 399 -15.64 -16.57 10.34
N VAL A 400 -14.76 -16.24 9.39
CA VAL A 400 -15.10 -16.04 7.97
C VAL A 400 -15.84 -17.27 7.44
N ASN A 401 -15.26 -18.46 7.60
CA ASN A 401 -15.91 -19.70 7.17
C ASN A 401 -17.25 -19.99 7.87
N ALA A 402 -17.42 -19.60 9.13
CA ALA A 402 -18.69 -19.74 9.85
C ALA A 402 -19.76 -18.71 9.42
N ILE A 403 -19.34 -17.57 8.87
CA ILE A 403 -20.22 -16.54 8.30
C ILE A 403 -20.62 -16.91 6.87
N LEU A 404 -19.67 -17.35 6.03
CA LEU A 404 -19.91 -17.86 4.68
C LEU A 404 -20.93 -19.02 4.68
N GLN A 405 -20.74 -20.01 5.57
CA GLN A 405 -21.66 -21.14 5.78
C GLN A 405 -23.03 -20.75 6.38
N ALA A 406 -23.24 -19.48 6.72
CA ALA A 406 -24.46 -18.93 7.28
C ALA A 406 -25.19 -17.95 6.34
N ILE A 407 -24.66 -17.68 5.15
CA ILE A 407 -25.34 -16.88 4.11
C ILE A 407 -26.53 -17.66 3.57
N GLN A 408 -27.72 -17.12 3.80
CA GLN A 408 -28.99 -17.61 3.29
C GLN A 408 -29.47 -16.74 2.13
N TYR A 409 -30.19 -17.38 1.22
CA TYR A 409 -30.84 -16.79 0.07
C TYR A 409 -32.34 -17.15 0.09
N SER A 410 -33.20 -16.18 -0.21
CA SER A 410 -34.60 -16.39 -0.56
C SER A 410 -34.92 -15.70 -1.89
N ASN A 411 -36.04 -16.08 -2.50
CA ASN A 411 -36.64 -15.27 -3.56
C ASN A 411 -38.12 -15.06 -3.25
N SER A 412 -38.53 -13.79 -3.19
CA SER A 412 -39.87 -13.36 -2.76
C SER A 412 -40.83 -13.04 -3.91
N GLY A 413 -40.35 -13.05 -5.16
CA GLY A 413 -41.15 -12.80 -6.35
C GLY A 413 -42.34 -13.76 -6.54
N GLU A 414 -43.44 -13.29 -7.13
CA GLU A 414 -44.65 -14.13 -7.32
C GLU A 414 -44.46 -15.27 -8.35
N THR A 415 -43.46 -15.16 -9.24
CA THR A 415 -43.11 -16.21 -10.21
C THR A 415 -41.59 -16.40 -10.33
N PRO A 416 -40.94 -17.04 -9.34
CA PRO A 416 -39.49 -17.19 -9.33
C PRO A 416 -38.99 -18.08 -10.47
N PRO A 417 -37.78 -17.83 -11.01
CA PRO A 417 -37.23 -18.58 -12.13
C PRO A 417 -36.84 -20.01 -11.73
N ASP A 418 -36.94 -20.96 -12.69
CA ASP A 418 -36.52 -22.36 -12.51
C ASP A 418 -35.07 -22.50 -11.97
N SER A 419 -34.22 -21.50 -12.20
CA SER A 419 -32.84 -21.40 -11.76
C SER A 419 -32.40 -19.92 -11.66
N VAL A 420 -31.56 -19.59 -10.68
CA VAL A 420 -30.80 -18.32 -10.60
C VAL A 420 -29.32 -18.67 -10.59
N ASP A 421 -28.56 -18.06 -11.51
CA ASP A 421 -27.09 -18.12 -11.48
C ASP A 421 -26.60 -16.87 -10.74
N LEU A 422 -25.97 -17.06 -9.59
CA LEU A 422 -25.28 -16.02 -8.84
C LEU A 422 -23.82 -15.92 -9.31
N THR A 423 -23.29 -14.69 -9.35
CA THR A 423 -21.86 -14.41 -9.41
C THR A 423 -21.42 -13.93 -8.03
N TRP A 424 -20.21 -14.29 -7.61
CA TRP A 424 -19.62 -13.74 -6.41
C TRP A 424 -18.17 -13.32 -6.67
N THR A 425 -17.73 -12.29 -5.96
CA THR A 425 -16.37 -11.76 -5.93
C THR A 425 -15.96 -11.72 -4.46
N PHE A 426 -14.82 -12.33 -4.13
CA PHE A 426 -14.15 -12.12 -2.86
C PHE A 426 -12.83 -11.38 -3.11
N ASP A 427 -12.55 -10.42 -2.24
CA ASP A 427 -11.49 -9.43 -2.30
C ASP A 427 -10.79 -9.46 -0.94
N ASP A 428 -9.45 -9.58 -0.92
CA ASP A 428 -8.68 -9.73 0.33
C ASP A 428 -8.36 -8.40 1.05
N ASP A 429 -8.52 -7.26 0.37
CA ASP A 429 -8.17 -5.92 0.85
C ASP A 429 -6.77 -5.78 1.47
N SER A 430 -5.77 -6.52 0.95
CA SER A 430 -4.37 -6.47 1.39
C SER A 430 -3.62 -5.16 1.03
N GLY A 431 -4.34 -4.15 0.53
CA GLY A 431 -3.79 -2.85 0.12
C GLY A 431 -3.25 -2.86 -1.30
N ALA A 432 -1.96 -2.49 -1.46
CA ALA A 432 -1.38 -2.16 -2.77
C ALA A 432 -1.30 -3.33 -3.78
N ASP A 433 -1.37 -4.57 -3.30
CA ASP A 433 -1.25 -5.81 -4.10
C ASP A 433 -2.50 -6.73 -3.96
N ASN A 434 -3.66 -6.13 -3.65
CA ASN A 434 -4.99 -6.77 -3.54
C ASN A 434 -5.26 -7.80 -4.67
N ALA A 435 -5.73 -9.00 -4.28
CA ALA A 435 -6.16 -10.04 -5.20
C ALA A 435 -7.65 -10.39 -5.06
N THR A 436 -8.29 -10.65 -6.21
CA THR A 436 -9.73 -10.90 -6.29
C THR A 436 -10.06 -12.24 -6.94
N THR A 437 -10.74 -13.11 -6.19
CA THR A 437 -11.28 -14.37 -6.71
C THR A 437 -12.75 -14.20 -7.08
N THR A 438 -13.14 -14.73 -8.25
CA THR A 438 -14.53 -14.70 -8.73
C THR A 438 -15.05 -16.09 -9.08
N GLY A 439 -16.32 -16.35 -8.78
CA GLY A 439 -16.99 -17.62 -9.06
C GLY A 439 -18.48 -17.46 -9.34
N THR A 440 -19.16 -18.58 -9.64
CA THR A 440 -20.62 -18.55 -9.88
C THR A 440 -21.34 -19.77 -9.29
N THR A 441 -22.37 -19.53 -8.47
CA THR A 441 -23.18 -20.54 -7.78
C THR A 441 -24.61 -20.57 -8.35
N THR A 442 -25.19 -21.74 -8.60
CA THR A 442 -26.56 -21.85 -9.13
C THR A 442 -27.55 -22.26 -8.03
N VAL A 443 -28.55 -21.41 -7.74
CA VAL A 443 -29.73 -21.77 -6.95
C VAL A 443 -30.83 -22.27 -7.90
N THR A 444 -31.63 -23.26 -7.48
CA THR A 444 -32.63 -23.92 -8.33
C THR A 444 -34.01 -23.97 -7.69
N LEU A 445 -35.06 -23.97 -8.51
CA LEU A 445 -36.43 -24.06 -8.02
C LEU A 445 -36.77 -25.49 -7.55
N GLY A 446 -37.16 -25.62 -6.28
CA GLY A 446 -37.61 -26.89 -5.71
C GLY A 446 -38.88 -27.41 -6.40
N ALA A 447 -38.85 -28.66 -6.86
CA ALA A 447 -40.01 -29.26 -7.52
C ALA A 447 -41.22 -29.34 -6.57
N GLU A 448 -42.39 -28.83 -7.01
CA GLU A 448 -43.64 -28.92 -6.25
C GLU A 448 -43.88 -30.35 -5.72
N PRO A 449 -44.29 -30.51 -4.45
CA PRO A 449 -44.64 -31.82 -3.91
C PRO A 449 -45.86 -32.38 -4.67
N GLU A 450 -45.67 -33.46 -5.45
CA GLU A 450 -46.74 -34.00 -6.30
C GLU A 450 -48.06 -34.16 -5.53
N PRO A 451 -49.20 -33.68 -6.08
CA PRO A 451 -50.46 -33.64 -5.36
C PRO A 451 -50.92 -35.05 -4.94
N ASP A 452 -51.09 -35.22 -3.62
CA ASP A 452 -51.36 -36.50 -2.94
C ASP A 452 -52.45 -37.31 -3.68
N PRO A 453 -52.15 -38.52 -4.19
CA PRO A 453 -52.94 -39.12 -5.27
C PRO A 453 -54.39 -39.40 -4.89
N ASP A 454 -55.27 -38.80 -5.68
CA ASP A 454 -56.74 -38.78 -5.62
C ASP A 454 -57.34 -40.00 -4.88
N PRO A 455 -58.00 -39.81 -3.71
CA PRO A 455 -58.27 -40.90 -2.77
C PRO A 455 -59.15 -41.99 -3.39
N GLN A 456 -58.63 -43.21 -3.42
CA GLN A 456 -59.35 -44.37 -3.99
C GLN A 456 -60.76 -44.50 -3.38
N PRO A 457 -61.81 -44.73 -4.19
CA PRO A 457 -63.17 -44.84 -3.68
C PRO A 457 -63.30 -46.03 -2.72
N ASP A 458 -63.81 -45.75 -1.52
CA ASP A 458 -63.97 -46.71 -0.42
C ASP A 458 -64.81 -47.95 -0.82
N PRO A 459 -64.49 -49.14 -0.30
CA PRO A 459 -65.19 -50.38 -0.65
C PRO A 459 -66.59 -50.49 -0.02
N ASP A 460 -67.54 -51.05 -0.79
CA ASP A 460 -68.97 -51.15 -0.45
C ASP A 460 -69.29 -51.63 0.99
N PRO A 461 -70.20 -50.94 1.73
CA PRO A 461 -70.75 -51.46 2.96
C PRO A 461 -71.76 -52.60 2.72
N GLN A 462 -71.69 -53.66 3.53
CA GLN A 462 -72.57 -54.84 3.39
C GLN A 462 -74.06 -54.54 3.68
N PRO A 463 -75.01 -55.24 3.02
CA PRO A 463 -76.45 -54.96 3.08
C PRO A 463 -77.22 -55.72 4.18
N ASP A 464 -78.32 -55.11 4.66
CA ASP A 464 -79.63 -55.72 5.00
C ASP A 464 -80.50 -54.69 5.80
N PRO A 465 -81.85 -54.75 5.78
CA PRO A 465 -82.75 -55.17 4.69
C PRO A 465 -83.96 -54.20 4.44
N ASP A 466 -84.64 -54.37 3.30
CA ASP A 466 -85.86 -53.67 2.84
C ASP A 466 -87.10 -53.90 3.77
N PRO A 467 -88.08 -52.95 3.87
CA PRO A 467 -89.33 -53.11 3.09
C PRO A 467 -90.18 -51.86 2.71
N GLU A 468 -90.77 -51.96 1.50
CA GLU A 468 -92.14 -51.51 1.08
C GLU A 468 -92.40 -50.03 0.61
N PRO A 469 -93.43 -49.77 -0.26
CA PRO A 469 -93.22 -48.96 -1.48
C PRO A 469 -94.12 -47.70 -1.72
N GLU A 470 -93.96 -47.11 -2.91
CA GLU A 470 -94.53 -45.88 -3.52
C GLU A 470 -96.08 -45.72 -3.52
N PRO A 471 -96.64 -44.50 -3.81
CA PRO A 471 -96.90 -44.11 -5.22
C PRO A 471 -96.82 -42.61 -5.64
N GLU A 472 -96.53 -42.42 -6.94
CA GLU A 472 -96.64 -41.28 -7.91
C GLU A 472 -98.01 -40.52 -8.03
N PRO A 473 -98.25 -39.48 -8.91
CA PRO A 473 -97.38 -38.46 -9.60
C PRO A 473 -98.02 -37.05 -9.97
N LYS A 474 -97.29 -36.21 -10.78
CA LYS A 474 -97.73 -35.19 -11.83
C LYS A 474 -98.20 -33.76 -11.44
N PRO A 475 -98.22 -32.75 -12.37
CA PRO A 475 -97.44 -32.49 -13.62
C PRO A 475 -97.03 -30.99 -13.93
N ASP A 476 -96.32 -30.77 -15.05
CA ASP A 476 -95.88 -29.50 -15.74
C ASP A 476 -97.02 -28.77 -16.56
N PRO A 477 -96.87 -27.74 -17.47
CA PRO A 477 -95.66 -27.17 -18.16
C PRO A 477 -95.63 -25.65 -18.67
N ASP A 478 -94.51 -25.29 -19.35
CA ASP A 478 -94.32 -24.43 -20.59
C ASP A 478 -94.23 -22.85 -20.63
N PRO A 479 -93.57 -22.21 -21.67
CA PRO A 479 -92.77 -20.95 -21.56
C PRO A 479 -92.88 -19.86 -22.71
N GLU A 480 -91.93 -18.88 -22.73
CA GLU A 480 -91.45 -17.99 -23.86
C GLU A 480 -92.40 -16.92 -24.50
N PRO A 481 -91.99 -15.99 -25.43
CA PRO A 481 -90.70 -15.71 -26.16
C PRO A 481 -90.24 -14.19 -26.23
N ASP A 482 -89.36 -13.80 -27.20
CA ASP A 482 -88.87 -12.42 -27.55
C ASP A 482 -88.94 -12.15 -29.11
N PRO A 483 -88.08 -11.46 -29.95
CA PRO A 483 -86.83 -10.61 -29.82
C PRO A 483 -86.65 -9.36 -30.81
N GLU A 484 -85.39 -8.84 -30.97
CA GLU A 484 -84.70 -8.21 -32.18
C GLU A 484 -84.56 -6.67 -32.49
N ASP A 485 -83.36 -6.30 -33.04
CA ASP A 485 -82.88 -5.19 -33.95
C ASP A 485 -82.36 -3.76 -33.51
N GLU A 486 -81.36 -3.24 -34.28
CA GLU A 486 -80.49 -2.01 -34.16
C GLU A 486 -80.87 -0.86 -35.18
N PRO A 487 -80.05 0.19 -35.57
CA PRO A 487 -78.75 0.78 -35.12
C PRO A 487 -78.66 2.37 -35.09
N ASP A 488 -77.41 2.90 -35.07
CA ASP A 488 -76.79 4.27 -35.09
C ASP A 488 -77.23 5.27 -36.24
N PRO A 489 -76.77 6.55 -36.42
CA PRO A 489 -75.63 7.32 -35.82
C PRO A 489 -75.76 8.88 -35.62
N GLU A 490 -74.60 9.55 -35.40
CA GLU A 490 -74.16 10.95 -35.78
C GLU A 490 -74.26 12.18 -34.81
N ASP A 491 -73.18 12.98 -34.88
CA ASP A 491 -72.94 14.43 -34.60
C ASP A 491 -72.85 15.08 -33.18
N GLU A 492 -71.64 15.62 -32.92
CA GLU A 492 -71.28 16.77 -32.06
C GLU A 492 -71.59 18.14 -32.79
N PRO A 493 -71.27 19.39 -32.32
CA PRO A 493 -70.30 19.85 -31.29
C PRO A 493 -70.68 21.11 -30.42
N GLU A 494 -69.69 21.57 -29.62
CA GLU A 494 -69.29 22.98 -29.33
C GLU A 494 -70.08 23.95 -28.42
N SER A 495 -69.31 24.97 -27.95
CA SER A 495 -69.65 26.24 -27.25
C SER A 495 -69.98 26.19 -25.74
N GLU A 496 -69.53 27.09 -24.86
CA GLU A 496 -68.44 28.10 -24.77
C GLU A 496 -68.80 28.92 -23.49
N ASP A 497 -67.87 28.99 -22.53
CA ASP A 497 -67.51 30.13 -21.68
C ASP A 497 -68.48 30.86 -20.68
N ASP A 498 -67.79 31.57 -19.77
CA ASP A 498 -68.17 32.68 -18.89
C ASP A 498 -69.16 32.49 -17.71
N ASP A 499 -68.54 32.27 -16.54
CA ASP A 499 -68.60 33.16 -15.37
C ASP A 499 -69.95 33.53 -14.70
N LEU A 500 -70.03 33.28 -13.38
CA LEU A 500 -69.97 34.40 -12.42
C LEU A 500 -69.81 34.01 -10.94
N PHE A 501 -68.94 34.75 -10.26
CA PHE A 501 -68.50 34.55 -8.87
C PHE A 501 -69.44 35.20 -7.82
N THR A 502 -70.03 34.40 -6.91
CA THR A 502 -70.49 34.85 -5.58
C THR A 502 -70.38 33.70 -4.57
N GLY A 503 -69.57 33.84 -3.53
CA GLY A 503 -69.33 32.80 -2.50
C GLY A 503 -69.89 33.12 -1.11
N ASP A 504 -69.13 32.70 -0.08
CA ASP A 504 -69.39 32.77 1.38
C ASP A 504 -70.26 31.63 1.97
N ASP A 505 -69.59 30.55 2.37
CA ASP A 505 -69.75 29.98 3.72
C ASP A 505 -68.37 29.51 4.24
N ARG A 506 -68.19 29.35 5.56
CA ARG A 506 -66.91 28.99 6.22
C ARG A 506 -67.12 27.97 7.33
N SER A 507 -66.77 26.72 7.06
CA SER A 507 -66.53 25.61 8.02
C SER A 507 -66.18 24.37 7.19
N THR A 508 -65.12 23.60 7.42
CA THR A 508 -64.31 23.37 8.64
C THR A 508 -62.83 23.72 8.48
N VAL A 509 -62.05 23.52 9.55
CA VAL A 509 -60.60 23.33 9.48
C VAL A 509 -60.32 21.91 8.99
N ASP A 510 -59.36 21.77 8.09
CA ASP A 510 -58.42 20.65 8.01
C ASP A 510 -57.05 21.24 7.64
N GLU A 511 -55.97 20.53 7.95
CA GLU A 511 -54.60 20.96 7.67
C GLU A 511 -54.10 20.25 6.39
N GLY A 512 -53.23 20.90 5.61
CA GLY A 512 -52.85 20.41 4.28
C GLY A 512 -52.76 21.50 3.21
N LEU A 513 -51.64 22.22 3.20
CA LEU A 513 -51.13 22.93 2.02
C LEU A 513 -49.66 22.54 1.91
N ASN A 514 -49.24 21.90 0.81
CA ASN A 514 -48.18 22.42 -0.08
C ASN A 514 -47.85 21.53 -1.31
N SER A 515 -48.83 21.20 -2.16
CA SER A 515 -48.58 20.64 -3.51
C SER A 515 -49.30 21.47 -4.57
N GLY A 516 -48.90 22.74 -4.68
CA GLY A 516 -49.59 23.80 -5.44
C GLY A 516 -49.47 23.73 -6.97
N LEU A 517 -49.61 22.53 -7.58
CA LEU A 517 -49.44 22.28 -9.01
C LEU A 517 -50.76 21.82 -9.64
N THR A 518 -51.30 22.61 -10.57
CA THR A 518 -52.46 22.22 -11.41
C THR A 518 -52.03 22.16 -12.88
N PRO A 519 -51.95 20.97 -13.51
CA PRO A 519 -51.50 20.86 -14.89
C PRO A 519 -52.46 21.53 -15.89
N THR A 520 -51.98 22.52 -16.64
CA THR A 520 -52.74 23.18 -17.70
C THR A 520 -51.86 23.50 -18.91
N GLY A 521 -51.78 22.56 -19.86
CA GLY A 521 -51.04 22.72 -21.12
C GLY A 521 -51.18 21.49 -22.00
N ASP A 522 -50.88 21.64 -23.29
CA ASP A 522 -50.71 20.50 -24.20
C ASP A 522 -49.39 19.78 -23.85
N PHE A 523 -49.43 18.46 -23.76
CA PHE A 523 -48.26 17.62 -23.48
C PHE A 523 -47.70 17.02 -24.79
N GLU A 524 -46.39 16.79 -24.87
CA GLU A 524 -45.76 16.07 -25.99
C GLU A 524 -45.15 14.74 -25.51
N GLU A 525 -45.49 13.64 -26.19
CA GLU A 525 -44.92 12.32 -25.96
C GLU A 525 -43.47 12.25 -26.46
N SER A 526 -42.58 11.62 -25.67
CA SER A 526 -41.18 11.40 -26.02
C SER A 526 -40.67 10.09 -25.43
N THR A 527 -39.44 9.70 -25.73
CA THR A 527 -38.78 8.57 -25.09
C THR A 527 -37.48 9.00 -24.41
N LEU A 528 -37.31 8.61 -23.14
CA LEU A 528 -36.03 8.66 -22.42
C LEU A 528 -35.72 7.23 -21.99
N ASP A 529 -34.52 6.76 -22.28
CA ASP A 529 -34.09 5.35 -22.25
C ASP A 529 -35.20 4.29 -22.48
N GLY A 530 -35.70 4.26 -23.72
CA GLY A 530 -36.80 3.38 -24.14
C GLY A 530 -38.18 3.64 -23.49
N ALA A 531 -38.26 4.38 -22.38
CA ALA A 531 -39.49 4.63 -21.64
C ALA A 531 -40.35 5.71 -22.32
N PRO A 532 -41.65 5.47 -22.55
CA PRO A 532 -42.56 6.51 -23.01
C PRO A 532 -42.80 7.53 -21.89
N VAL A 533 -42.21 8.71 -22.02
CA VAL A 533 -42.31 9.81 -21.05
C VAL A 533 -43.04 11.01 -21.65
N THR A 534 -44.11 11.40 -20.99
CA THR A 534 -44.99 12.50 -21.40
C THR A 534 -44.45 13.81 -20.83
N ARG A 535 -43.90 14.67 -21.70
CA ARG A 535 -43.32 15.96 -21.28
C ARG A 535 -44.41 17.03 -21.25
N GLY A 536 -44.61 17.62 -20.08
CA GLY A 536 -45.47 18.77 -19.89
C GLY A 536 -44.72 19.96 -19.28
N SER A 537 -45.39 21.11 -19.20
CA SER A 537 -44.94 22.20 -18.32
C SER A 537 -46.09 22.69 -17.46
N THR A 538 -45.89 22.72 -16.15
CA THR A 538 -46.79 23.37 -15.20
C THR A 538 -46.27 24.75 -14.83
N THR A 539 -46.86 25.39 -13.83
CA THR A 539 -46.34 26.62 -13.21
C THR A 539 -46.55 26.54 -11.71
N ASP A 540 -45.49 26.71 -10.92
CA ASP A 540 -45.61 26.68 -9.47
C ASP A 540 -46.43 27.89 -8.99
N SER A 541 -47.51 27.64 -8.24
CA SER A 541 -48.43 28.70 -7.81
C SER A 541 -47.89 29.61 -6.68
N ARG A 542 -46.72 29.29 -6.12
CA ARG A 542 -45.98 30.07 -5.12
C ARG A 542 -44.98 31.02 -5.77
N THR A 543 -44.17 30.52 -6.70
CA THR A 543 -43.08 31.30 -7.35
C THR A 543 -43.51 31.94 -8.66
N GLY A 544 -44.42 31.32 -9.41
CA GLY A 544 -44.86 31.74 -10.73
C GLY A 544 -43.94 31.32 -11.89
N GLU A 545 -42.95 30.46 -11.63
CA GLU A 545 -42.03 29.95 -12.65
C GLU A 545 -42.57 28.71 -13.36
N ARG A 546 -42.18 28.50 -14.63
CA ARG A 546 -42.56 27.33 -15.42
C ARG A 546 -41.67 26.15 -15.08
N VAL A 547 -42.26 25.09 -14.57
CA VAL A 547 -41.59 23.84 -14.19
C VAL A 547 -41.88 22.80 -15.27
N GLN A 548 -40.87 22.09 -15.77
CA GLN A 548 -41.10 20.90 -16.62
C GLN A 548 -41.57 19.76 -15.74
N VAL A 549 -42.56 18.99 -16.22
CA VAL A 549 -43.09 17.81 -15.52
C VAL A 549 -43.00 16.66 -16.49
N LEU A 550 -42.29 15.60 -16.10
CA LEU A 550 -42.39 14.32 -16.78
C LEU A 550 -43.47 13.49 -16.07
N LEU A 551 -44.29 12.82 -16.86
CA LEU A 551 -45.25 11.83 -16.39
C LEU A 551 -45.03 10.54 -17.17
N SER A 552 -44.71 9.46 -16.45
CA SER A 552 -44.73 8.09 -16.93
C SER A 552 -46.12 7.49 -16.71
N ASP A 553 -46.67 6.83 -17.72
CA ASP A 553 -47.95 6.10 -17.65
C ASP A 553 -47.63 4.58 -17.63
N PRO A 554 -48.26 3.76 -16.77
CA PRO A 554 -47.82 2.38 -16.54
C PRO A 554 -48.34 1.43 -17.63
N THR A 555 -47.51 1.13 -18.64
CA THR A 555 -47.86 0.19 -19.72
C THR A 555 -46.81 -0.91 -19.94
N GLY A 556 -47.21 -2.14 -19.64
CA GLY A 556 -46.35 -3.33 -19.59
C GLY A 556 -45.87 -3.97 -20.90
N ASP A 557 -45.12 -5.05 -20.70
CA ASP A 557 -44.81 -6.21 -21.56
C ASP A 557 -44.09 -6.06 -22.91
N GLU A 558 -44.08 -4.91 -23.61
CA GLU A 558 -43.35 -4.81 -24.90
C GLU A 558 -42.47 -3.54 -25.03
N ARG A 559 -41.26 -3.59 -24.44
CA ARG A 559 -40.06 -2.92 -24.98
C ARG A 559 -39.14 -3.95 -25.65
N GLN A 560 -38.23 -3.52 -26.52
CA GLN A 560 -37.28 -4.40 -27.22
C GLN A 560 -35.85 -3.82 -27.21
N ASP A 561 -34.90 -4.74 -27.14
CA ASP A 561 -33.44 -4.62 -27.23
C ASP A 561 -32.66 -4.06 -25.99
N GLU A 562 -32.21 -5.02 -25.16
CA GLU A 562 -30.82 -5.18 -24.67
C GLU A 562 -30.29 -4.34 -23.47
N ASP A 563 -31.04 -4.19 -22.36
CA ASP A 563 -30.62 -4.66 -21.02
C ASP A 563 -31.82 -4.74 -20.02
N PRO A 564 -31.85 -5.62 -18.98
CA PRO A 564 -33.03 -5.75 -18.10
C PRO A 564 -32.79 -5.75 -16.57
N THR A 565 -31.60 -5.42 -16.06
CA THR A 565 -31.22 -5.61 -14.63
C THR A 565 -30.90 -4.32 -13.85
N THR A 566 -31.58 -3.23 -14.19
CA THR A 566 -31.74 -2.06 -13.31
C THR A 566 -33.22 -1.87 -12.94
N PRO A 567 -33.60 -1.92 -11.64
CA PRO A 567 -34.90 -1.41 -11.18
C PRO A 567 -34.89 0.13 -11.09
N ASP A 568 -33.70 0.71 -11.08
CA ASP A 568 -33.42 2.13 -10.95
C ASP A 568 -33.77 2.94 -12.19
N VAL A 569 -34.04 4.22 -11.96
CA VAL A 569 -34.24 5.20 -13.02
C VAL A 569 -33.05 6.14 -12.99
N ASP A 570 -32.02 5.84 -13.79
CA ASP A 570 -30.93 6.79 -14.02
C ASP A 570 -31.51 8.11 -14.54
N ILE A 571 -31.28 9.19 -13.79
CA ILE A 571 -31.71 10.54 -14.18
C ILE A 571 -30.49 11.33 -14.65
N PRO A 572 -30.05 11.20 -15.92
CA PRO A 572 -28.94 11.99 -16.44
C PRO A 572 -29.29 13.48 -16.35
N VAL A 573 -28.57 14.20 -15.49
CA VAL A 573 -28.91 15.54 -14.97
C VAL A 573 -28.70 16.64 -16.01
N THR A 574 -29.45 16.57 -17.10
CA THR A 574 -29.26 17.37 -18.32
C THR A 574 -30.32 18.46 -18.51
N ASP A 575 -31.56 18.29 -18.00
CA ASP A 575 -32.52 19.39 -17.78
C ASP A 575 -33.71 18.95 -16.90
N THR A 576 -34.12 19.78 -15.92
CA THR A 576 -35.29 19.67 -15.00
C THR A 576 -36.19 18.42 -15.17
N VAL A 577 -36.11 17.48 -14.21
CA VAL A 577 -36.86 16.22 -14.20
C VAL A 577 -37.73 16.10 -12.94
N ALA A 578 -38.92 15.51 -13.09
CA ALA A 578 -39.72 15.03 -11.96
C ALA A 578 -40.12 13.56 -12.19
N VAL A 579 -39.98 12.71 -11.17
CA VAL A 579 -40.31 11.28 -11.20
C VAL A 579 -41.25 10.93 -10.05
N HIS A 580 -42.17 9.99 -10.27
CA HIS A 580 -43.23 9.65 -9.32
C HIS A 580 -43.41 8.12 -9.23
N LYS A 581 -42.79 7.47 -8.24
CA LYS A 581 -43.05 6.06 -7.89
C LYS A 581 -44.38 6.06 -7.09
N PRO A 582 -45.43 5.27 -7.44
CA PRO A 582 -46.80 5.56 -6.98
C PRO A 582 -47.08 5.54 -5.46
N ASP A 583 -46.28 4.84 -4.66
CA ASP A 583 -46.62 4.48 -3.27
C ASP A 583 -45.53 4.77 -2.21
N ALA A 584 -44.44 5.50 -2.54
CA ALA A 584 -43.39 5.83 -1.56
C ALA A 584 -42.75 7.22 -1.75
N LEU A 585 -41.85 7.40 -2.72
CA LEU A 585 -41.04 8.60 -2.89
C LEU A 585 -40.93 9.01 -4.37
N GLY A 586 -40.83 10.31 -4.63
CA GLY A 586 -40.54 10.88 -5.95
C GLY A 586 -39.47 11.98 -5.88
N LEU A 587 -38.74 12.19 -6.97
CA LEU A 587 -37.72 13.23 -7.09
C LEU A 587 -38.21 14.41 -7.92
N LEU A 588 -37.74 15.61 -7.58
CA LEU A 588 -37.85 16.83 -8.36
C LEU A 588 -36.47 17.48 -8.50
N ALA A 589 -35.84 17.27 -9.64
CA ALA A 589 -34.66 18.00 -10.08
C ALA A 589 -35.09 19.29 -10.81
N THR A 590 -34.52 20.43 -10.42
CA THR A 590 -34.80 21.75 -11.05
C THR A 590 -33.49 22.44 -11.44
N SER A 591 -33.33 22.70 -12.74
CA SER A 591 -32.13 23.33 -13.33
C SER A 591 -32.29 24.86 -13.41
N ARG A 592 -31.28 25.61 -12.94
CA ARG A 592 -31.21 27.08 -13.08
C ARG A 592 -29.78 27.57 -13.24
N THR A 593 -29.45 28.06 -14.44
CA THR A 593 -28.25 28.90 -14.65
C THR A 593 -28.40 30.23 -13.93
N THR A 594 -27.35 30.65 -13.22
CA THR A 594 -27.40 31.83 -12.34
C THR A 594 -26.04 32.56 -12.28
N THR A 595 -26.07 33.84 -11.91
CA THR A 595 -24.85 34.67 -11.78
C THR A 595 -24.41 34.74 -10.32
N ASP A 596 -23.10 34.81 -10.06
CA ASP A 596 -22.37 34.67 -8.80
C ASP A 596 -23.14 35.03 -7.50
N ARG A 597 -23.85 36.17 -7.44
CA ARG A 597 -24.59 36.58 -6.23
C ARG A 597 -25.92 35.85 -6.02
N ASP A 598 -26.65 35.57 -7.10
CA ASP A 598 -27.87 34.76 -7.08
C ASP A 598 -27.51 33.25 -7.07
N ALA A 599 -26.25 32.89 -7.33
CA ALA A 599 -25.69 31.57 -7.06
C ALA A 599 -25.44 31.41 -5.55
N LEU A 600 -24.74 32.37 -4.91
CA LEU A 600 -24.56 32.40 -3.45
C LEU A 600 -25.89 32.22 -2.71
N ASP A 601 -26.91 33.02 -3.02
CA ASP A 601 -28.25 32.95 -2.36
C ASP A 601 -28.96 31.59 -2.54
N LEU A 602 -28.56 30.79 -3.55
CA LEU A 602 -29.10 29.45 -3.85
C LEU A 602 -28.25 28.31 -3.29
N LEU A 603 -26.96 28.55 -3.00
CA LEU A 603 -26.00 27.59 -2.44
C LEU A 603 -25.87 27.75 -0.91
N ALA A 604 -25.99 28.98 -0.40
CA ALA A 604 -25.70 29.33 0.99
C ALA A 604 -26.75 28.90 2.04
N GLY A 605 -27.82 28.24 1.59
CA GLY A 605 -29.07 28.14 2.33
C GLY A 605 -29.89 29.42 2.16
N GLY A 606 -31.15 29.27 1.77
CA GLY A 606 -32.14 30.34 1.93
C GLY A 606 -32.50 30.42 3.41
N GLY A 607 -31.60 31.03 4.18
CA GLY A 607 -31.46 30.78 5.62
C GLY A 607 -32.71 31.03 6.49
N ASP A 608 -32.69 30.43 7.67
CA ASP A 608 -33.78 30.49 8.63
C ASP A 608 -34.28 31.90 8.95
N ASP A 609 -35.60 32.00 9.16
CA ASP A 609 -36.35 33.26 9.30
C ASP A 609 -36.15 33.93 10.69
N ASP A 610 -35.03 33.64 11.37
CA ASP A 610 -34.63 34.23 12.65
C ASP A 610 -33.49 35.27 12.52
N GLY A 611 -32.59 35.10 11.55
CA GLY A 611 -31.75 36.15 10.97
C GLY A 611 -30.46 36.49 11.72
N GLU A 612 -29.87 35.56 12.46
CA GLU A 612 -28.48 35.67 12.96
C GLU A 612 -27.55 34.66 12.25
N THR A 613 -27.43 34.78 10.91
CA THR A 613 -26.43 34.03 10.12
C THR A 613 -25.02 34.28 10.65
N ASP A 614 -24.28 33.22 10.99
CA ASP A 614 -22.94 33.39 11.54
C ASP A 614 -21.96 33.97 10.49
N PRO A 615 -21.12 34.97 10.86
CA PRO A 615 -20.02 35.43 10.04
C PRO A 615 -19.06 34.34 9.53
N GLU A 616 -18.85 33.26 10.29
CA GLU A 616 -17.96 32.13 10.00
C GLU A 616 -18.50 31.33 8.79
N GLN A 617 -19.70 30.74 8.91
CA GLN A 617 -20.41 30.13 7.78
C GLN A 617 -20.56 31.11 6.60
N ALA A 618 -20.77 32.41 6.84
CA ALA A 618 -20.88 33.41 5.77
C ALA A 618 -19.54 33.70 5.04
N ALA A 619 -18.40 33.31 5.62
CA ALA A 619 -17.10 33.26 4.96
C ALA A 619 -16.90 31.93 4.23
N GLY A 620 -17.13 30.78 4.88
CA GLY A 620 -17.01 29.44 4.27
C GLY A 620 -17.81 29.29 2.97
N ARG A 621 -19.07 29.75 2.97
CA ARG A 621 -19.95 29.77 1.79
C ARG A 621 -19.49 30.70 0.65
N GLN A 622 -18.61 31.68 0.94
CA GLN A 622 -17.95 32.50 -0.09
C GLN A 622 -16.66 31.84 -0.58
N ALA A 623 -15.91 31.14 0.29
CA ALA A 623 -14.73 30.36 -0.07
C ALA A 623 -15.09 29.20 -1.00
N PHE A 624 -16.12 28.40 -0.68
CA PHE A 624 -16.66 27.33 -1.54
C PHE A 624 -16.98 27.82 -2.97
N VAL A 625 -17.61 29.00 -3.09
CA VAL A 625 -17.91 29.59 -4.41
C VAL A 625 -16.66 30.14 -5.10
N ASP A 626 -15.75 30.78 -4.35
CA ASP A 626 -14.50 31.31 -4.92
C ASP A 626 -13.58 30.17 -5.40
N ASP A 627 -13.61 28.99 -4.76
CA ASP A 627 -12.86 27.78 -5.15
C ASP A 627 -13.42 27.13 -6.43
N ILE A 628 -14.73 26.83 -6.47
CA ILE A 628 -15.43 26.33 -7.68
C ILE A 628 -15.14 27.26 -8.88
N MET A 629 -15.14 28.57 -8.65
CA MET A 629 -14.86 29.57 -9.68
C MET A 629 -13.36 29.74 -10.00
N ALA A 630 -12.46 29.23 -9.17
CA ALA A 630 -11.02 29.19 -9.43
C ALA A 630 -10.63 27.93 -10.23
N ARG A 631 -11.14 26.75 -9.84
CA ARG A 631 -10.91 25.47 -10.54
C ARG A 631 -11.44 25.49 -11.99
N ALA A 632 -12.53 26.20 -12.27
CA ALA A 632 -13.23 26.16 -13.56
C ALA A 632 -12.55 26.85 -14.78
N ASP A 633 -11.40 27.54 -14.63
CA ASP A 633 -10.62 28.31 -15.67
C ASP A 633 -11.41 28.97 -16.82
N THR A 634 -12.61 29.49 -16.53
CA THR A 634 -13.56 29.97 -17.54
C THR A 634 -13.93 31.43 -17.36
N GLY A 635 -14.50 32.01 -18.42
CA GLY A 635 -14.93 33.41 -18.42
C GLY A 635 -16.12 33.66 -17.48
N PRO A 636 -16.51 34.93 -17.24
CA PRO A 636 -17.59 35.29 -16.31
C PRO A 636 -18.97 34.90 -16.86
N GLY A 637 -19.26 33.60 -16.82
CA GLY A 637 -20.48 32.95 -17.34
C GLY A 637 -21.53 32.63 -16.28
N GLY A 638 -21.13 32.55 -15.01
CA GLY A 638 -21.96 32.06 -13.91
C GLY A 638 -21.91 30.54 -13.77
N VAL A 639 -22.67 30.03 -12.80
CA VAL A 639 -22.76 28.60 -12.42
C VAL A 639 -24.12 28.05 -12.87
N SER A 640 -24.15 26.78 -13.27
CA SER A 640 -25.40 26.05 -13.49
C SER A 640 -25.74 25.25 -12.23
N VAL A 641 -26.80 25.63 -11.53
CA VAL A 641 -27.24 24.91 -10.33
C VAL A 641 -28.35 23.94 -10.69
N VAL A 642 -28.27 22.69 -10.23
CA VAL A 642 -29.38 21.73 -10.31
C VAL A 642 -29.77 21.30 -8.91
N GLN A 643 -30.97 21.68 -8.48
CA GLN A 643 -31.47 21.29 -7.17
C GLN A 643 -32.38 20.05 -7.28
N VAL A 644 -31.96 18.95 -6.64
CA VAL A 644 -32.70 17.71 -6.43
C VAL A 644 -33.44 17.80 -5.08
N ARG A 645 -34.75 17.54 -5.09
CA ARG A 645 -35.63 17.50 -3.92
C ARG A 645 -36.42 16.19 -3.90
N PRO A 646 -36.29 15.35 -2.87
CA PRO A 646 -37.25 14.30 -2.58
C PRO A 646 -38.64 14.87 -2.22
N ILE A 647 -39.73 14.18 -2.58
CA ILE A 647 -41.12 14.59 -2.34
C ILE A 647 -42.02 13.39 -1.98
N TRP A 648 -42.75 13.50 -0.88
CA TRP A 648 -43.82 12.56 -0.51
C TRP A 648 -45.09 12.71 -1.39
N PRO A 649 -45.73 11.60 -1.81
CA PRO A 649 -47.11 11.63 -2.29
C PRO A 649 -48.07 11.98 -1.14
N SER A 650 -49.11 12.76 -1.41
CA SER A 650 -50.00 13.31 -0.36
C SER A 650 -51.03 12.32 0.22
N ASP A 651 -51.04 11.07 -0.23
CA ASP A 651 -52.21 10.19 -0.20
C ASP A 651 -51.99 8.84 0.51
N GLY A 652 -50.77 8.50 0.95
CA GLY A 652 -50.50 7.30 1.76
C GLY A 652 -49.03 7.10 2.12
N GLY A 653 -48.78 6.22 3.10
CA GLY A 653 -47.45 5.68 3.42
C GLY A 653 -46.62 6.49 4.43
N ASP A 654 -46.34 5.87 5.58
CA ASP A 654 -45.02 5.95 6.21
C ASP A 654 -44.28 4.71 5.67
N PRO A 655 -43.07 4.81 5.09
CA PRO A 655 -42.34 3.66 4.57
C PRO A 655 -41.79 2.83 5.74
N ASP A 656 -42.12 1.55 5.81
CA ASP A 656 -41.56 0.60 6.78
C ASP A 656 -40.14 0.16 6.35
N GLY A 657 -39.19 1.10 6.19
CA GLY A 657 -37.79 0.80 5.83
C GLY A 657 -36.96 2.03 5.39
N PRO A 658 -35.62 1.89 5.31
CA PRO A 658 -34.69 2.92 4.85
C PRO A 658 -34.84 3.20 3.35
N LEU A 659 -34.34 4.35 2.91
CA LEU A 659 -34.45 4.82 1.54
C LEU A 659 -33.07 5.24 1.01
N THR A 660 -32.38 4.31 0.34
CA THR A 660 -31.17 4.61 -0.45
C THR A 660 -31.55 5.28 -1.77
N LEU A 661 -30.77 6.27 -2.20
CA LEU A 661 -30.90 6.98 -3.47
C LEU A 661 -29.53 7.17 -4.12
N THR A 662 -29.32 6.53 -5.28
CA THR A 662 -28.10 6.73 -6.08
C THR A 662 -28.25 7.92 -7.05
N LEU A 663 -27.21 8.75 -7.14
CA LEU A 663 -27.10 9.88 -8.05
C LEU A 663 -25.81 9.78 -8.88
N ASP A 664 -25.93 9.30 -10.12
CA ASP A 664 -24.84 9.34 -11.10
C ASP A 664 -24.61 10.77 -11.61
N LEU A 665 -23.43 11.31 -11.30
CA LEU A 665 -22.94 12.62 -11.74
C LEU A 665 -21.84 12.49 -12.81
N SER A 666 -21.59 11.30 -13.36
CA SER A 666 -20.53 11.07 -14.34
C SER A 666 -20.70 11.97 -15.59
N GLY A 667 -19.78 12.92 -15.75
CA GLY A 667 -19.81 13.94 -16.80
C GLY A 667 -20.58 15.23 -16.46
N ALA A 668 -21.06 15.42 -15.22
CA ALA A 668 -21.71 16.66 -14.78
C ALA A 668 -20.75 17.86 -14.65
N GLY A 669 -19.43 17.63 -14.52
CA GLY A 669 -18.43 18.65 -14.17
C GLY A 669 -18.47 19.96 -14.98
N VAL A 670 -18.89 19.95 -16.26
CA VAL A 670 -19.28 21.17 -16.99
C VAL A 670 -20.48 20.97 -17.92
N ASP A 671 -21.28 22.02 -18.08
CA ASP A 671 -22.42 22.04 -19.02
C ASP A 671 -22.03 22.28 -20.49
N ASP A 672 -23.02 22.23 -21.39
CA ASP A 672 -22.92 22.45 -22.85
C ASP A 672 -22.25 23.79 -23.25
N GLU A 673 -22.17 24.76 -22.33
CA GLU A 673 -21.51 26.06 -22.52
C GLU A 673 -20.15 26.18 -21.79
N GLY A 674 -19.73 25.12 -21.11
CA GLY A 674 -18.47 25.01 -20.38
C GLY A 674 -18.49 25.69 -19.01
N ARG A 675 -19.66 25.86 -18.38
CA ARG A 675 -19.76 26.35 -16.99
C ARG A 675 -19.76 25.16 -16.03
N PRO A 676 -19.21 25.29 -14.80
CA PRO A 676 -19.36 24.27 -13.78
C PRO A 676 -20.84 24.07 -13.43
N VAL A 677 -21.22 22.80 -13.22
CA VAL A 677 -22.51 22.43 -12.64
C VAL A 677 -22.30 22.19 -11.14
N VAL A 678 -23.25 22.63 -10.32
CA VAL A 678 -23.31 22.32 -8.89
C VAL A 678 -24.64 21.62 -8.61
N VAL A 679 -24.57 20.46 -7.96
CA VAL A 679 -25.75 19.68 -7.56
C VAL A 679 -26.14 20.07 -6.13
N VAL A 680 -27.43 20.30 -5.89
CA VAL A 680 -27.95 20.66 -4.56
C VAL A 680 -28.99 19.62 -4.15
N ILE A 681 -28.67 18.77 -3.20
CA ILE A 681 -29.54 17.74 -2.63
C ILE A 681 -30.25 18.36 -1.41
N ASP A 682 -31.58 18.37 -1.40
CA ASP A 682 -32.38 19.07 -0.38
C ASP A 682 -33.40 18.13 0.27
N THR A 683 -32.95 17.48 1.36
CA THR A 683 -33.75 16.59 2.23
C THR A 683 -34.53 17.35 3.28
N SER A 684 -34.36 18.67 3.44
CA SER A 684 -34.96 19.52 4.50
C SER A 684 -36.49 19.45 4.67
N ASN A 685 -37.21 18.86 3.71
CA ASN A 685 -38.66 18.67 3.73
C ASN A 685 -39.07 17.21 4.02
N LEU A 686 -38.12 16.29 4.26
CA LEU A 686 -38.33 14.89 4.63
C LEU A 686 -38.65 14.75 6.11
N CYS A 687 -39.87 15.17 6.45
CA CYS A 687 -40.44 14.99 7.78
C CYS A 687 -41.53 13.91 7.75
N GLY A 688 -41.44 12.93 8.64
CA GLY A 688 -42.51 11.97 8.89
C GLY A 688 -43.79 12.64 9.43
N PRO A 689 -44.93 11.92 9.51
CA PRO A 689 -46.25 12.50 9.77
C PRO A 689 -46.40 13.33 11.06
N ASP A 690 -45.56 13.08 12.06
CA ASP A 690 -45.53 13.79 13.35
C ASP A 690 -44.65 15.07 13.34
N GLY A 691 -43.98 15.39 12.23
CA GLY A 691 -43.09 16.55 12.10
C GLY A 691 -41.71 16.34 12.73
N GLN A 692 -41.17 15.13 12.62
CA GLN A 692 -39.76 14.81 12.91
C GLN A 692 -39.07 14.46 11.58
N PRO A 693 -37.76 14.72 11.41
CA PRO A 693 -37.02 14.23 10.26
C PRO A 693 -37.14 12.71 10.13
N LEU A 694 -37.09 12.21 8.91
CA LEU A 694 -36.81 10.80 8.64
C LEU A 694 -35.31 10.60 8.79
N GLY A 695 -34.88 9.68 9.66
CA GLY A 695 -33.45 9.41 9.89
C GLY A 695 -32.81 8.59 8.77
N ASP A 696 -33.63 7.79 8.09
CA ASP A 696 -33.20 6.62 7.35
C ASP A 696 -33.15 6.91 5.83
N VAL A 697 -32.41 7.95 5.45
CA VAL A 697 -32.24 8.36 4.05
C VAL A 697 -30.74 8.44 3.73
N ASP A 698 -30.31 7.54 2.87
CA ASP A 698 -28.92 7.35 2.42
C ASP A 698 -28.82 7.79 0.97
N ILE A 699 -27.87 8.65 0.62
CA ILE A 699 -27.76 9.24 -0.71
C ILE A 699 -26.34 9.05 -1.24
N VAL A 700 -26.20 8.06 -2.12
CA VAL A 700 -24.96 7.70 -2.81
C VAL A 700 -24.75 8.65 -3.99
N VAL A 701 -23.59 9.29 -4.08
CA VAL A 701 -23.23 10.25 -5.12
C VAL A 701 -21.99 9.77 -5.86
N ASN A 702 -22.12 9.52 -7.16
CA ASN A 702 -21.08 8.89 -7.97
C ASN A 702 -20.49 9.87 -9.00
N GLY A 703 -19.19 10.16 -8.87
CA GLY A 703 -18.36 10.82 -9.89
C GLY A 703 -18.19 12.34 -9.73
N ALA A 704 -16.99 12.81 -10.03
CA ALA A 704 -16.50 14.13 -9.63
C ALA A 704 -17.38 15.34 -10.00
N GLY A 705 -17.80 16.08 -8.98
CA GLY A 705 -18.44 17.38 -9.13
C GLY A 705 -18.83 18.03 -7.80
N PRO A 706 -18.95 19.37 -7.72
CA PRO A 706 -19.32 20.04 -6.47
C PRO A 706 -20.78 19.75 -6.06
N VAL A 707 -20.94 19.26 -4.84
CA VAL A 707 -22.21 18.87 -4.20
C VAL A 707 -22.55 19.84 -3.07
N VAL A 708 -23.83 20.16 -2.93
CA VAL A 708 -24.38 20.82 -1.75
C VAL A 708 -25.45 19.93 -1.14
N VAL A 709 -25.36 19.67 0.15
CA VAL A 709 -26.31 18.91 0.95
C VAL A 709 -27.18 19.89 1.77
N ARG A 710 -28.44 19.53 2.05
CA ARG A 710 -29.33 20.31 2.93
C ARG A 710 -30.33 19.49 3.70
N GLY A 711 -30.38 19.71 5.01
CA GLY A 711 -31.16 18.89 5.94
C GLY A 711 -30.42 17.60 6.34
N PRO A 712 -30.93 16.87 7.33
CA PRO A 712 -30.26 15.66 7.83
C PRO A 712 -30.34 14.50 6.83
N GLY A 713 -29.42 13.55 6.98
CA GLY A 713 -29.33 12.32 6.19
C GLY A 713 -27.92 11.73 6.24
N THR A 714 -27.75 10.56 5.63
CA THR A 714 -26.43 9.97 5.33
C THR A 714 -26.12 10.21 3.85
N PHE A 715 -24.88 10.59 3.56
CA PHE A 715 -24.41 10.87 2.20
C PHE A 715 -23.09 10.14 1.98
N THR A 716 -23.00 9.42 0.86
CA THR A 716 -21.94 8.48 0.54
C THR A 716 -21.38 8.76 -0.86
N GLY A 717 -20.11 8.50 -1.14
CA GLY A 717 -19.52 8.73 -2.48
C GLY A 717 -18.05 8.30 -2.61
N GLY A 718 -17.49 8.44 -3.82
CA GLY A 718 -16.07 8.15 -4.14
C GLY A 718 -15.76 6.75 -4.69
N ASP A 719 -16.72 5.83 -4.70
CA ASP A 719 -16.57 4.37 -4.90
C ASP A 719 -16.02 3.84 -6.26
N GLY A 720 -15.34 4.60 -7.14
CA GLY A 720 -14.88 3.94 -8.40
C GLY A 720 -14.20 4.64 -9.59
N ASP A 721 -13.41 5.72 -9.47
CA ASP A 721 -12.44 6.05 -10.54
C ASP A 721 -11.01 6.15 -10.00
N SER A 722 -10.05 5.48 -10.64
CA SER A 722 -8.70 5.23 -10.11
C SER A 722 -7.74 6.39 -10.42
N GLY A 723 -8.17 7.61 -10.13
CA GLY A 723 -7.47 8.86 -10.44
C GLY A 723 -7.56 9.88 -9.32
N PRO A 724 -6.85 11.02 -9.44
CA PRO A 724 -6.96 12.14 -8.51
C PRO A 724 -8.25 12.93 -8.82
N ASP A 725 -9.39 12.31 -8.56
CA ASP A 725 -10.67 13.01 -8.46
C ASP A 725 -10.70 13.76 -7.11
N ILE A 726 -11.56 14.78 -7.06
CA ILE A 726 -11.67 15.75 -5.96
C ILE A 726 -13.15 16.05 -5.81
N ASP A 727 -13.79 15.49 -4.79
CA ASP A 727 -15.14 15.85 -4.42
C ASP A 727 -15.14 17.07 -3.51
N ILE A 728 -16.16 17.92 -3.71
CA ILE A 728 -16.26 19.24 -3.07
C ILE A 728 -17.67 19.37 -2.49
N ILE A 729 -17.81 19.10 -1.20
CA ILE A 729 -19.09 18.96 -0.50
C ILE A 729 -19.34 20.14 0.43
N GLN A 730 -20.58 20.64 0.46
CA GLN A 730 -21.06 21.69 1.36
C GLN A 730 -22.43 21.32 1.93
N GLY A 731 -22.51 20.95 3.20
CA GLY A 731 -23.77 20.83 3.96
C GLY A 731 -24.34 22.18 4.39
N ASP A 732 -25.25 22.22 5.37
CA ASP A 732 -25.98 23.45 5.73
C ASP A 732 -26.09 23.85 7.20
N GLY A 733 -26.94 23.18 7.98
CA GLY A 733 -27.36 23.66 9.31
C GLY A 733 -28.10 22.62 10.14
N ALA A 734 -27.93 21.34 9.80
CA ALA A 734 -28.61 20.21 10.41
C ALA A 734 -27.71 18.97 10.32
N SER A 735 -27.52 18.29 11.47
CA SER A 735 -26.69 17.10 11.63
C SER A 735 -26.73 16.14 10.43
N GLN A 736 -25.58 15.99 9.78
CA GLN A 736 -25.32 15.18 8.60
C GLN A 736 -24.26 14.10 8.91
N VAL A 737 -24.34 13.00 8.18
CA VAL A 737 -23.30 11.95 8.18
C VAL A 737 -22.73 11.88 6.77
N LEU A 738 -21.43 12.14 6.62
CA LEU A 738 -20.73 12.28 5.34
C LEU A 738 -19.58 11.26 5.27
N PHE A 739 -19.68 10.28 4.38
CA PHE A 739 -18.65 9.26 4.14
C PHE A 739 -18.18 9.30 2.69
N PHE A 740 -16.91 9.58 2.44
CA PHE A 740 -16.36 9.65 1.08
C PHE A 740 -15.12 8.75 0.94
N GLY A 741 -14.93 8.25 -0.29
CA GLY A 741 -13.89 7.29 -0.64
C GLY A 741 -12.48 7.90 -0.77
N PRO A 742 -11.60 7.27 -1.57
CA PRO A 742 -10.22 7.75 -1.75
C PRO A 742 -10.13 8.88 -2.78
N GLY A 743 -9.59 10.04 -2.41
CA GLY A 743 -9.49 11.25 -3.24
C GLY A 743 -8.87 12.44 -2.49
N ASP A 744 -8.48 13.52 -3.17
CA ASP A 744 -7.96 14.75 -2.52
C ASP A 744 -9.13 15.71 -2.17
N ASP A 745 -9.97 15.36 -1.20
CA ASP A 745 -11.31 15.94 -1.03
C ASP A 745 -11.37 17.28 -0.27
N ILE A 746 -12.53 17.94 -0.39
CA ILE A 746 -12.86 19.20 0.29
C ILE A 746 -14.30 19.11 0.83
N ILE A 747 -14.44 18.64 2.07
CA ILE A 747 -15.74 18.41 2.73
C ILE A 747 -16.01 19.51 3.76
N ARG A 748 -17.17 20.16 3.66
CA ARG A 748 -17.64 21.17 4.63
C ARG A 748 -19.04 20.85 5.12
N ALA A 749 -19.18 20.33 6.33
CA ALA A 749 -20.47 19.92 6.90
C ALA A 749 -21.37 21.14 7.18
N GLY A 750 -20.87 22.16 7.88
CA GLY A 750 -21.51 23.48 7.95
C GLY A 750 -22.20 23.80 9.27
N GLY A 751 -22.54 22.79 10.07
CA GLY A 751 -23.03 22.92 11.44
C GLY A 751 -24.44 22.39 11.68
N GLY A 752 -24.80 22.31 12.96
CA GLY A 752 -25.43 21.09 13.45
C GLY A 752 -24.34 20.16 13.96
N ASP A 753 -24.66 19.15 14.77
CA ASP A 753 -23.64 18.22 15.28
C ASP A 753 -23.37 17.18 14.17
N ASP A 754 -22.27 17.30 13.43
CA ASP A 754 -21.99 16.55 12.19
C ASP A 754 -20.96 15.41 12.36
N GLU A 755 -21.04 14.35 11.55
CA GLU A 755 -20.07 13.23 11.50
C GLU A 755 -19.50 13.10 10.07
N VAL A 756 -18.18 13.19 9.93
CA VAL A 756 -17.48 13.22 8.64
C VAL A 756 -16.29 12.27 8.65
N SER A 757 -16.17 11.42 7.62
CA SER A 757 -14.97 10.63 7.36
C SER A 757 -14.69 10.52 5.86
N SER A 758 -13.43 10.71 5.50
CA SER A 758 -12.85 10.23 4.25
C SER A 758 -12.06 8.94 4.52
N SER A 759 -11.58 8.24 3.47
CA SER A 759 -10.76 7.04 3.62
C SER A 759 -9.28 7.24 3.25
N GLY A 760 -8.93 8.20 2.39
CA GLY A 760 -7.53 8.64 2.22
C GLY A 760 -7.24 9.48 0.97
N GLY A 761 -6.25 10.37 1.11
CA GLY A 761 -5.83 11.41 0.15
C GLY A 761 -5.27 12.63 0.90
N ASP A 762 -5.02 13.77 0.25
CA ASP A 762 -4.60 15.00 0.95
C ASP A 762 -5.82 15.91 1.27
N ASP A 763 -6.59 15.55 2.31
CA ASP A 763 -7.96 16.01 2.56
C ASP A 763 -8.12 17.34 3.30
N ARG A 764 -9.32 17.93 3.18
CA ARG A 764 -9.72 19.19 3.85
C ARG A 764 -11.13 19.10 4.42
N LEU A 765 -11.24 18.74 5.69
CA LEU A 765 -12.50 18.54 6.41
C LEU A 765 -12.83 19.77 7.29
N PHE A 766 -14.04 20.30 7.15
CA PHE A 766 -14.56 21.45 7.92
C PHE A 766 -15.92 21.13 8.56
N GLY A 767 -16.01 21.10 9.89
CA GLY A 767 -17.30 20.98 10.61
C GLY A 767 -18.10 22.29 10.57
N ASP A 768 -17.39 23.42 10.69
CA ASP A 768 -17.87 24.79 10.89
C ASP A 768 -18.64 25.05 12.21
N GLY A 769 -19.59 24.21 12.65
CA GLY A 769 -20.68 24.74 13.50
C GLY A 769 -21.55 23.81 14.36
N GLY A 770 -21.02 22.74 14.94
CA GLY A 770 -21.66 21.99 16.03
C GLY A 770 -20.68 21.35 17.01
N ASP A 771 -21.14 20.37 17.81
CA ASP A 771 -20.23 19.46 18.53
C ASP A 771 -19.79 18.33 17.55
N ASP A 772 -18.97 18.69 16.55
CA ASP A 772 -18.68 17.89 15.34
C ASP A 772 -17.67 16.74 15.54
N THR A 773 -17.65 15.73 14.66
CA THR A 773 -16.64 14.66 14.60
C THR A 773 -16.09 14.52 13.17
N LEU A 774 -14.78 14.72 13.00
CA LEU A 774 -14.07 14.59 11.71
C LEU A 774 -12.97 13.53 11.81
N ASP A 775 -12.84 12.65 10.81
CA ASP A 775 -11.77 11.65 10.66
C ASP A 775 -11.18 11.70 9.23
N GLY A 776 -9.86 11.78 9.08
CA GLY A 776 -9.18 11.97 7.78
C GLY A 776 -8.87 10.68 7.00
N GLY A 777 -8.60 9.58 7.69
CA GLY A 777 -8.16 8.33 7.05
C GLY A 777 -6.65 8.30 6.73
N ASP A 778 -6.27 7.79 5.57
CA ASP A 778 -4.87 7.67 5.14
C ASP A 778 -4.42 8.90 4.32
N GLY A 779 -3.88 9.94 4.98
CA GLY A 779 -3.67 11.25 4.33
C GLY A 779 -2.59 12.18 4.88
N ASN A 780 -2.71 13.49 4.57
CA ASN A 780 -1.89 14.58 5.14
C ASN A 780 -2.80 15.77 5.45
N ASP A 781 -3.73 15.57 6.39
CA ASP A 781 -5.06 16.19 6.28
C ASP A 781 -5.19 17.52 7.01
N ILE A 782 -6.13 18.35 6.55
CA ILE A 782 -6.43 19.65 7.17
C ILE A 782 -7.81 19.61 7.79
N LEU A 783 -7.84 19.47 9.12
CA LEU A 783 -9.05 19.34 9.93
C LEU A 783 -9.39 20.67 10.59
N VAL A 784 -10.62 21.15 10.40
CA VAL A 784 -11.16 22.35 11.04
C VAL A 784 -12.52 22.00 11.63
N GLY A 785 -12.60 21.73 12.93
CA GLY A 785 -13.89 21.56 13.62
C GLY A 785 -14.70 22.85 13.56
N GLY A 786 -14.48 23.77 14.51
CA GLY A 786 -14.82 25.18 14.33
C GLY A 786 -15.43 25.83 15.56
N ALA A 787 -16.75 25.75 15.68
CA ALA A 787 -17.52 26.52 16.66
C ALA A 787 -18.33 25.66 17.66
N GLY A 788 -17.75 24.57 18.17
CA GLY A 788 -18.32 23.80 19.29
C GLY A 788 -17.30 23.07 20.16
N SER A 789 -17.59 21.81 20.46
CA SER A 789 -16.77 20.91 21.30
C SER A 789 -16.32 19.66 20.54
N ASP A 790 -15.73 19.93 19.38
CA ASP A 790 -15.42 19.02 18.28
C ASP A 790 -14.49 17.84 18.67
N VAL A 791 -14.46 16.80 17.83
CA VAL A 791 -13.52 15.67 17.87
C VAL A 791 -12.82 15.58 16.51
N LEU A 792 -11.48 15.68 16.50
CA LEU A 792 -10.67 15.71 15.28
C LEU A 792 -9.67 14.54 15.30
N HIS A 793 -9.82 13.64 14.34
CA HIS A 793 -8.94 12.50 14.06
C HIS A 793 -8.27 12.67 12.70
N GLY A 794 -6.94 12.49 12.66
CA GLY A 794 -6.15 12.62 11.42
C GLY A 794 -5.84 11.29 10.74
N GLY A 795 -6.03 10.17 11.44
CA GLY A 795 -5.71 8.85 10.89
C GLY A 795 -4.20 8.63 10.75
N ALA A 796 -3.67 8.70 9.53
CA ALA A 796 -2.38 8.13 9.18
C ALA A 796 -1.46 8.95 8.24
N GLY A 797 -1.07 10.18 8.61
CA GLY A 797 0.14 10.76 8.01
C GLY A 797 0.71 12.04 8.63
N LEU A 798 0.29 13.20 8.13
CA LEU A 798 0.79 14.53 8.57
C LEU A 798 -0.37 15.49 8.81
N ASP A 799 -0.96 15.37 10.00
CA ASP A 799 -2.33 15.84 10.13
C ASP A 799 -2.39 17.17 10.90
N VAL A 800 -3.31 18.03 10.46
CA VAL A 800 -3.29 19.48 10.71
C VAL A 800 -4.62 19.96 11.27
N ALA A 801 -4.77 19.90 12.59
CA ALA A 801 -5.86 20.58 13.28
C ALA A 801 -5.68 22.11 13.20
N GLN A 802 -6.45 22.76 12.32
CA GLN A 802 -6.42 24.19 12.09
C GLN A 802 -7.57 24.89 12.85
N ILE A 803 -7.21 25.89 13.65
CA ILE A 803 -8.09 26.52 14.64
C ILE A 803 -8.42 27.95 14.22
N ALA A 804 -9.71 28.30 14.16
CA ALA A 804 -10.23 29.64 13.84
C ALA A 804 -9.92 30.76 14.88
N ALA A 805 -8.99 30.52 15.82
CA ALA A 805 -8.72 31.40 16.96
C ALA A 805 -7.27 31.88 17.04
N THR A 806 -7.08 33.19 17.22
CA THR A 806 -5.74 33.76 17.46
C THR A 806 -5.11 33.18 18.73
N PRO A 807 -3.78 32.93 18.80
CA PRO A 807 -3.13 32.32 19.97
C PRO A 807 -3.29 33.07 21.32
N ALA A 808 -3.80 34.30 21.32
CA ALA A 808 -3.98 35.16 22.48
C ALA A 808 -5.23 34.84 23.35
N GLY A 809 -5.59 33.57 23.47
CA GLY A 809 -6.74 33.08 24.25
C GLY A 809 -6.71 31.57 24.53
N LEU A 810 -6.10 30.81 23.63
CA LEU A 810 -5.90 29.36 23.64
C LEU A 810 -5.50 28.76 25.00
N ALA A 811 -6.10 27.63 25.38
CA ALA A 811 -5.75 26.88 26.59
C ALA A 811 -5.51 25.37 26.33
N LEU A 812 -4.68 25.07 25.31
CA LEU A 812 -4.23 23.73 24.94
C LEU A 812 -3.72 22.92 26.16
N THR A 813 -4.28 21.72 26.35
CA THR A 813 -3.92 20.78 27.41
C THR A 813 -3.65 19.41 26.80
N ARG A 814 -2.38 19.02 26.67
CA ARG A 814 -1.98 17.69 26.17
C ARG A 814 -2.34 16.58 27.18
N GLY A 815 -2.78 15.43 26.66
CA GLY A 815 -3.04 14.22 27.43
C GLY A 815 -1.78 13.44 27.82
N HIS A 816 -1.94 12.14 28.08
CA HIS A 816 -0.85 11.18 28.39
C HIS A 816 -0.74 10.03 27.38
N ASP A 817 -1.64 10.05 26.43
CA ASP A 817 -1.98 9.17 25.32
C ASP A 817 -1.23 9.66 24.06
N GLY A 818 -1.32 10.96 23.79
CA GLY A 818 -0.53 11.66 22.77
C GLY A 818 -1.16 13.00 22.43
N GLY A 819 -2.46 12.93 22.14
CA GLY A 819 -3.31 14.03 21.70
C GLY A 819 -3.59 15.11 22.72
N ALA A 820 -4.52 16.00 22.38
CA ALA A 820 -4.72 17.25 23.08
C ALA A 820 -6.19 17.62 23.26
N VAL A 821 -6.45 18.41 24.30
CA VAL A 821 -7.74 19.07 24.51
C VAL A 821 -7.51 20.56 24.40
N LEU A 822 -8.08 21.18 23.36
CA LEU A 822 -8.15 22.63 23.24
C LEU A 822 -9.26 23.16 24.15
N ARG A 823 -9.30 24.48 24.36
CA ARG A 823 -10.44 25.18 24.97
C ARG A 823 -10.50 26.61 24.45
N LEU A 824 -11.66 27.01 23.94
CA LEU A 824 -11.91 28.30 23.28
C LEU A 824 -12.94 29.19 23.98
N GLY A 825 -13.03 29.11 25.31
CA GLY A 825 -13.94 29.96 26.08
C GLY A 825 -14.66 29.14 27.14
N GLU A 826 -15.89 28.72 26.83
CA GLU A 826 -16.56 27.65 27.58
C GLU A 826 -16.46 26.29 26.84
N ASP A 827 -16.15 26.34 25.55
CA ASP A 827 -16.21 25.30 24.52
C ASP A 827 -14.89 24.52 24.44
N THR A 828 -14.89 23.28 23.91
CA THR A 828 -13.79 22.32 24.10
C THR A 828 -13.68 21.23 23.04
N ASP A 829 -12.88 21.54 22.04
CA ASP A 829 -12.42 20.64 20.99
C ASP A 829 -11.32 19.65 21.47
N THR A 830 -11.42 18.42 20.98
CA THR A 830 -10.58 17.26 21.31
C THR A 830 -9.84 16.82 20.05
N ILE A 831 -8.52 16.76 20.13
CA ILE A 831 -7.61 16.51 19.02
C ILE A 831 -6.90 15.17 19.26
N GLY A 832 -6.87 14.32 18.23
CA GLY A 832 -6.24 13.00 18.19
C GLY A 832 -4.78 12.97 18.64
N ALA A 833 -4.27 11.76 18.87
CA ALA A 833 -2.83 11.53 19.04
C ALA A 833 -2.12 11.50 17.69
N ASP A 834 -2.81 10.88 16.75
CA ASP A 834 -2.95 11.01 15.29
C ASP A 834 -3.21 12.45 14.77
N VAL A 835 -2.60 13.48 15.39
CA VAL A 835 -2.60 14.86 14.86
C VAL A 835 -1.35 15.62 15.36
N GLU A 836 -0.39 15.85 14.47
CA GLU A 836 0.93 16.35 14.84
C GLU A 836 0.99 17.88 14.80
N LEU A 837 0.29 18.49 13.86
CA LEU A 837 0.32 19.93 13.61
C LEU A 837 -0.95 20.59 14.15
N ILE A 838 -0.77 21.66 14.92
CA ILE A 838 -1.87 22.53 15.35
C ILE A 838 -1.58 23.95 14.87
N VAL A 839 -2.42 24.52 14.02
CA VAL A 839 -2.20 25.80 13.32
C VAL A 839 -3.26 26.84 13.70
N ALA A 840 -2.85 28.04 14.08
CA ALA A 840 -3.77 29.12 14.44
C ALA A 840 -4.05 30.08 13.27
N ALA A 841 -5.34 30.34 13.01
CA ALA A 841 -5.79 31.23 11.95
C ALA A 841 -5.36 32.70 12.17
N GLY A 842 -4.93 33.35 11.08
CA GLY A 842 -4.72 34.80 11.02
C GLY A 842 -3.34 35.34 11.45
N ASP A 843 -2.45 34.50 12.00
CA ASP A 843 -1.01 34.83 12.12
C ASP A 843 -0.06 33.73 11.62
N GLY A 844 -0.59 32.62 11.08
CA GLY A 844 0.18 31.53 10.49
C GLY A 844 1.06 30.79 11.51
N ALA A 845 0.71 30.88 12.79
CA ALA A 845 1.52 30.34 13.86
C ALA A 845 1.13 28.91 14.21
N MET A 846 2.08 27.99 14.14
CA MET A 846 1.88 26.58 14.51
C MET A 846 2.40 26.30 15.93
N THR A 847 1.67 25.48 16.68
CA THR A 847 2.16 24.81 17.90
C THR A 847 2.36 23.33 17.61
N LEU A 848 3.62 22.94 17.42
CA LEU A 848 4.00 21.58 17.05
C LEU A 848 3.80 20.58 18.20
N THR A 849 3.20 19.42 17.94
CA THR A 849 3.55 18.17 18.64
C THR A 849 4.95 17.78 18.18
N ALA A 850 5.98 18.39 18.78
CA ALA A 850 7.35 18.00 18.46
C ALA A 850 7.56 16.54 18.91
N PRO A 851 7.84 15.58 18.01
CA PRO A 851 8.14 14.22 18.41
C PRO A 851 9.35 14.23 19.37
N GLY A 852 9.24 13.41 20.42
CA GLY A 852 10.07 13.53 21.61
C GLY A 852 11.49 12.96 21.48
N GLY A 853 12.09 12.94 20.29
CA GLY A 853 13.34 12.24 19.99
C GLY A 853 14.44 13.07 19.30
N ALA A 854 14.08 14.12 18.55
CA ALA A 854 14.96 14.76 17.57
C ALA A 854 16.37 15.18 18.05
N THR A 855 17.37 14.95 17.19
CA THR A 855 18.79 15.26 17.42
C THR A 855 19.43 15.93 16.20
N LEU A 856 20.69 16.40 16.31
CA LEU A 856 21.45 16.91 15.15
C LEU A 856 22.23 15.78 14.45
N VAL A 857 21.93 15.55 13.18
CA VAL A 857 22.61 14.57 12.31
C VAL A 857 23.05 15.26 11.02
N ASP A 858 24.36 15.22 10.76
CA ASP A 858 25.14 16.05 9.80
C ASP A 858 24.79 17.57 9.71
N GLY A 859 24.09 18.10 10.71
CA GLY A 859 23.70 19.52 10.80
C GLY A 859 22.21 19.78 10.59
N LEU A 860 21.47 18.82 10.07
CA LEU A 860 20.01 18.81 10.05
C LEU A 860 19.46 18.35 11.42
N ALA A 861 18.19 18.67 11.70
CA ALA A 861 17.44 17.94 12.70
C ALA A 861 17.07 16.55 12.15
N PHE A 862 16.97 15.57 13.03
CA PHE A 862 16.68 14.19 12.68
C PHE A 862 15.98 13.50 13.85
N ASP A 863 14.76 13.00 13.66
CA ASP A 863 14.05 12.18 14.65
C ASP A 863 14.11 10.70 14.26
N ALA A 864 14.72 9.91 15.15
CA ALA A 864 14.99 8.50 14.92
C ALA A 864 13.77 7.58 15.18
N ALA A 865 12.67 8.09 15.72
CA ALA A 865 11.40 7.34 15.79
C ALA A 865 10.68 7.46 14.44
N PHE A 866 10.29 8.69 14.08
CA PHE A 866 9.71 9.07 12.79
C PHE A 866 10.46 8.44 11.60
N TYR A 867 11.81 8.53 11.58
CA TYR A 867 12.58 8.00 10.46
C TYR A 867 12.51 6.48 10.33
N LEU A 868 12.24 5.71 11.39
CA LEU A 868 12.04 4.25 11.29
C LEU A 868 10.59 3.90 10.97
N GLU A 869 9.66 4.62 11.56
CA GLU A 869 8.21 4.53 11.33
C GLU A 869 7.88 4.76 9.85
N HIS A 870 8.36 5.86 9.27
CA HIS A 870 8.15 6.23 7.87
C HIS A 870 9.13 5.55 6.89
N ASN A 871 9.97 4.63 7.37
CA ASN A 871 10.87 3.83 6.52
C ASN A 871 10.99 2.39 7.09
N PRO A 872 9.96 1.54 6.91
CA PRO A 872 9.92 0.19 7.48
C PRO A 872 11.11 -0.69 7.06
N ASP A 873 11.63 -0.48 5.84
CA ASP A 873 12.85 -1.09 5.33
C ASP A 873 14.07 -0.78 6.22
N VAL A 874 14.21 0.46 6.66
CA VAL A 874 15.26 0.88 7.59
C VAL A 874 14.97 0.36 9.01
N ALA A 875 13.71 0.31 9.44
CA ALA A 875 13.32 -0.26 10.73
C ALA A 875 13.75 -1.73 10.86
N ALA A 876 13.48 -2.55 9.84
CA ALA A 876 13.90 -3.94 9.79
C ALA A 876 15.44 -4.08 9.89
N VAL A 877 16.18 -3.31 9.07
CA VAL A 877 17.66 -3.36 9.01
C VAL A 877 18.32 -2.88 10.32
N VAL A 878 17.70 -1.92 11.03
CA VAL A 878 18.17 -1.45 12.35
C VAL A 878 17.77 -2.42 13.47
N ALA A 879 16.57 -3.02 13.42
CA ALA A 879 16.12 -4.03 14.38
C ALA A 879 16.95 -5.32 14.31
N ALA A 880 17.33 -5.75 13.09
CA ALA A 880 18.29 -6.82 12.85
C ALA A 880 19.72 -6.49 13.31
N GLY A 881 20.02 -5.22 13.58
CA GLY A 881 21.34 -4.74 13.98
C GLY A 881 22.38 -4.73 12.86
N ALA A 882 21.95 -4.84 11.60
CA ALA A 882 22.80 -4.69 10.42
C ALA A 882 23.23 -3.23 10.22
N LEU A 883 22.36 -2.28 10.59
CA LEU A 883 22.74 -0.89 10.86
C LEU A 883 22.65 -0.57 12.37
N PRO A 884 23.53 0.29 12.91
CA PRO A 884 23.62 0.52 14.36
C PRO A 884 22.52 1.42 14.92
N ASP A 885 21.96 2.31 14.09
CA ASP A 885 20.84 3.20 14.38
C ASP A 885 20.30 3.84 13.08
N ALA A 886 19.13 4.48 13.15
CA ALA A 886 18.49 5.17 12.03
C ALA A 886 19.37 6.31 11.44
N ALA A 887 20.13 7.00 12.29
CA ALA A 887 20.98 8.11 11.88
C ALA A 887 22.14 7.65 10.99
N ALA A 888 22.65 6.42 11.20
CA ALA A 888 23.62 5.80 10.30
C ALA A 888 23.06 5.55 8.90
N HIS A 889 21.79 5.11 8.76
CA HIS A 889 21.14 5.01 7.45
C HIS A 889 21.02 6.38 6.80
N PHE A 890 20.49 7.36 7.54
CA PHE A 890 20.23 8.70 7.02
C PHE A 890 21.48 9.42 6.50
N VAL A 891 22.60 9.34 7.23
CA VAL A 891 23.88 9.95 6.81
C VAL A 891 24.50 9.22 5.61
N GLN A 892 24.28 7.92 5.47
CA GLN A 892 24.92 7.10 4.45
C GLN A 892 24.13 7.04 3.13
N TRP A 893 22.79 7.08 3.21
CA TRP A 893 21.88 6.99 2.06
C TRP A 893 20.73 7.99 2.11
N GLY A 894 19.97 8.06 3.22
CA GLY A 894 18.70 8.81 3.27
C GLY A 894 18.78 10.28 2.83
N LEU A 895 19.84 11.00 3.20
CA LEU A 895 20.06 12.39 2.77
C LEU A 895 20.23 12.51 1.23
N ALA A 896 20.81 11.51 0.58
CA ALA A 896 20.96 11.46 -0.87
C ALA A 896 19.68 10.94 -1.58
N GLU A 897 18.88 10.13 -0.90
CA GLU A 897 17.60 9.60 -1.39
C GLU A 897 16.44 10.60 -1.23
N GLY A 898 16.58 11.61 -0.36
CA GLY A 898 15.54 12.60 -0.08
C GLY A 898 14.60 12.25 1.07
N ARG A 899 14.73 11.03 1.64
CA ARG A 899 13.91 10.52 2.76
C ARG A 899 13.85 11.53 3.92
N ALA A 900 12.64 11.85 4.36
CA ALA A 900 12.39 12.91 5.34
C ALA A 900 13.08 12.62 6.69
N PRO A 901 13.95 13.51 7.22
CA PRO A 901 14.62 13.30 8.50
C PRO A 901 13.73 13.57 9.71
N HIS A 902 12.62 14.29 9.52
CA HIS A 902 11.56 14.55 10.48
C HIS A 902 10.34 15.09 9.74
N LEU A 903 9.16 14.86 10.32
CA LEU A 903 7.81 15.35 9.99
C LEU A 903 7.64 16.69 9.22
N LEU A 904 8.52 17.66 9.42
CA LEU A 904 8.40 19.01 8.81
C LEU A 904 9.26 19.18 7.56
N TRP A 905 9.70 18.07 6.95
CA TRP A 905 10.42 18.05 5.69
C TRP A 905 9.62 17.29 4.64
N ASP A 906 9.41 17.93 3.49
CA ASP A 906 8.86 17.30 2.29
C ASP A 906 9.83 17.56 1.12
N GLU A 907 10.21 16.49 0.42
CA GLU A 907 11.06 16.52 -0.76
C GLU A 907 10.28 16.97 -2.01
N GLY A 908 9.00 16.59 -2.14
CA GLY A 908 8.11 16.92 -3.25
C GLY A 908 7.82 18.41 -3.34
N ALA A 909 7.11 18.99 -2.37
CA ALA A 909 6.81 20.42 -2.38
C ALA A 909 8.07 21.29 -2.36
N TYR A 910 9.19 20.81 -1.78
CA TYR A 910 10.47 21.52 -1.90
C TYR A 910 10.98 21.58 -3.34
N LEU A 911 10.91 20.47 -4.09
CA LEU A 911 11.35 20.46 -5.49
C LEU A 911 10.42 21.29 -6.40
N ASP A 912 9.11 21.28 -6.16
CA ASP A 912 8.15 22.07 -6.95
C ASP A 912 8.22 23.57 -6.64
N ALA A 913 8.32 23.96 -5.36
CA ALA A 913 8.60 25.33 -4.96
C ALA A 913 9.92 25.85 -5.55
N TYR A 914 10.89 24.96 -5.78
CA TYR A 914 12.23 25.29 -6.25
C TYR A 914 12.63 24.54 -7.53
N THR A 915 11.94 24.86 -8.63
CA THR A 915 12.25 24.38 -10.00
C THR A 915 13.73 24.51 -10.44
N ASP A 916 14.54 25.37 -9.82
CA ASP A 916 16.00 25.44 -10.05
C ASP A 916 16.77 24.27 -9.41
N VAL A 917 16.25 23.71 -8.32
CA VAL A 917 16.73 22.51 -7.63
C VAL A 917 16.20 21.25 -8.34
N ALA A 918 14.91 21.18 -8.69
CA ALA A 918 14.35 20.06 -9.45
C ALA A 918 15.12 19.81 -10.76
N ALA A 919 15.48 20.87 -11.49
CA ALA A 919 16.32 20.76 -12.69
C ALA A 919 17.76 20.26 -12.41
N ALA A 920 18.28 20.44 -11.20
CA ALA A 920 19.59 19.92 -10.79
C ALA A 920 19.53 18.45 -10.36
N VAL A 921 18.47 18.04 -9.66
CA VAL A 921 18.19 16.64 -9.31
C VAL A 921 17.94 15.81 -10.57
N ALA A 922 17.03 16.26 -11.44
CA ALA A 922 16.70 15.60 -12.72
C ALA A 922 17.86 15.54 -13.73
N THR A 923 19.00 16.17 -13.44
CA THR A 923 20.24 16.05 -14.25
C THR A 923 21.39 15.32 -13.53
N GLY A 924 21.15 14.79 -12.32
CA GLY A 924 22.16 14.13 -11.49
C GLY A 924 23.28 15.08 -11.03
N ALA A 925 23.00 16.38 -10.97
CA ALA A 925 23.93 17.40 -10.47
C ALA A 925 23.82 17.59 -8.95
N LEU A 926 22.68 17.20 -8.38
CA LEU A 926 22.40 16.95 -6.96
C LEU A 926 21.69 15.60 -6.86
N ALA A 927 21.71 14.97 -5.69
CA ALA A 927 20.99 13.72 -5.45
C ALA A 927 19.51 13.98 -5.09
N SER A 928 19.25 14.99 -4.25
CA SER A 928 17.94 15.34 -3.70
C SER A 928 17.81 16.85 -3.43
N GLY A 929 16.58 17.31 -3.21
CA GLY A 929 16.21 18.61 -2.64
C GLY A 929 16.68 18.76 -1.20
N LEU A 930 16.61 17.69 -0.41
CA LEU A 930 17.16 17.64 0.96
C LEU A 930 18.67 17.89 0.98
N GLN A 931 19.42 17.31 0.05
CA GLN A 931 20.85 17.62 -0.15
C GLN A 931 21.06 19.09 -0.54
N HIS A 932 20.18 19.68 -1.37
CA HIS A 932 20.22 21.12 -1.64
C HIS A 932 19.96 21.94 -0.38
N TYR A 933 18.98 21.57 0.45
CA TYR A 933 18.61 22.30 1.66
C TYR A 933 19.76 22.34 2.67
N ALA A 934 20.33 21.18 2.97
CA ALA A 934 21.46 21.01 3.88
C ALA A 934 22.71 21.79 3.42
N MET A 935 22.98 21.84 2.11
CA MET A 935 24.15 22.53 1.56
C MET A 935 23.94 24.04 1.36
N PHE A 936 22.72 24.47 1.02
CA PHE A 936 22.42 25.83 0.54
C PHE A 936 21.08 26.38 1.02
N GLY A 937 19.98 25.62 0.90
CA GLY A 937 18.61 26.13 1.09
C GLY A 937 18.35 26.80 2.44
N ALA A 938 18.80 26.18 3.54
CA ALA A 938 18.72 26.77 4.88
C ALA A 938 19.46 28.12 5.00
N ALA A 939 20.62 28.25 4.33
CA ALA A 939 21.44 29.46 4.34
C ALA A 939 20.94 30.56 3.37
N GLU A 940 20.17 30.18 2.34
CA GLU A 940 19.43 31.11 1.48
C GLU A 940 18.14 31.62 2.15
N GLY A 941 17.63 30.86 3.13
CA GLY A 941 16.34 31.10 3.78
C GLY A 941 15.18 30.74 2.86
N ARG A 942 15.27 29.59 2.20
CA ARG A 942 14.17 28.88 1.52
C ARG A 942 13.33 28.16 2.59
N ALA A 943 12.01 28.11 2.41
CA ALA A 943 11.15 27.23 3.20
C ALA A 943 11.47 25.75 2.86
N PRO A 944 11.63 24.85 3.85
CA PRO A 944 11.79 23.41 3.64
C PRO A 944 10.51 22.69 3.20
N SER A 945 9.34 23.24 3.52
CA SER A 945 8.01 22.62 3.31
C SER A 945 6.93 23.72 3.41
N PRO A 946 5.68 23.48 2.96
CA PRO A 946 4.58 24.43 3.13
C PRO A 946 4.35 24.77 4.61
N TRP A 947 4.42 23.76 5.48
CA TRP A 947 4.15 23.90 6.90
C TRP A 947 5.26 24.64 7.70
N PHE A 948 6.32 25.16 7.06
CA PHE A 948 7.35 25.96 7.76
C PHE A 948 8.04 27.06 6.93
N ASP A 949 7.62 28.33 7.08
CA ASP A 949 8.42 29.49 6.66
C ASP A 949 9.60 29.73 7.63
N ALA A 950 10.75 29.16 7.25
CA ALA A 950 12.05 29.38 7.87
C ALA A 950 12.45 30.86 7.99
N ARG A 951 11.92 31.75 7.14
CA ARG A 951 12.24 33.18 7.10
C ARG A 951 11.40 33.98 8.08
N ALA A 952 10.08 33.79 8.11
CA ALA A 952 9.22 34.36 9.15
C ALA A 952 9.68 33.91 10.54
N TYR A 953 10.06 32.64 10.70
CA TYR A 953 10.59 32.13 11.96
C TYR A 953 11.84 32.90 12.43
N LEU A 954 12.77 33.20 11.52
CA LEU A 954 14.01 33.94 11.83
C LEU A 954 13.77 35.43 12.10
N ASP A 955 12.82 36.07 11.41
CA ASP A 955 12.42 37.46 11.70
C ASP A 955 11.64 37.58 13.03
N ALA A 956 10.86 36.56 13.39
CA ALA A 956 10.21 36.41 14.70
C ALA A 956 11.21 36.07 15.82
N ASN A 957 12.31 35.37 15.50
CA ASN A 957 13.36 34.95 16.43
C ASN A 957 14.76 35.55 16.12
N PRO A 958 14.97 36.88 16.34
CA PRO A 958 16.23 37.55 15.98
C PRO A 958 17.48 37.04 16.72
N ASP A 959 17.35 36.27 17.78
CA ASP A 959 18.46 35.61 18.47
C ASP A 959 18.97 34.38 17.71
N VAL A 960 18.07 33.59 17.11
CA VAL A 960 18.38 32.47 16.21
C VAL A 960 19.04 33.01 14.93
N ALA A 961 18.45 34.05 14.33
CA ALA A 961 19.01 34.73 13.16
C ALA A 961 20.39 35.37 13.45
N ALA A 962 20.62 35.89 14.66
CA ALA A 962 21.92 36.42 15.07
C ALA A 962 22.96 35.33 15.42
N ALA A 963 22.52 34.11 15.74
CA ALA A 963 23.38 32.95 15.90
C ALA A 963 23.78 32.34 14.55
N GLY A 964 22.96 32.50 13.51
CA GLY A 964 23.16 31.91 12.19
C GLY A 964 22.89 30.40 12.19
N LEU A 965 21.89 29.98 12.97
CA LEU A 965 21.38 28.61 12.98
C LEU A 965 20.34 28.43 11.88
N ASP A 966 20.20 27.19 11.43
CA ASP A 966 19.05 26.72 10.66
C ASP A 966 17.75 26.96 11.46
N ALA A 967 16.71 27.46 10.78
CA ALA A 967 15.43 27.79 11.39
C ALA A 967 14.61 26.55 11.76
N LEU A 968 14.55 25.57 10.86
CA LEU A 968 13.79 24.34 10.99
C LEU A 968 14.42 23.46 12.07
N ALA A 969 15.74 23.25 11.97
CA ALA A 969 16.48 22.50 12.97
C ALA A 969 16.41 23.18 14.35
N HIS A 970 16.46 24.52 14.44
CA HIS A 970 16.25 25.20 15.72
C HIS A 970 14.83 24.97 16.26
N PHE A 971 13.80 25.04 15.41
CA PHE A 971 12.41 24.87 15.82
C PHE A 971 12.13 23.47 16.38
N VAL A 972 12.51 22.43 15.63
CA VAL A 972 12.32 21.02 15.98
C VAL A 972 13.08 20.66 17.27
N LEU A 973 14.35 21.07 17.40
CA LEU A 973 15.21 20.66 18.52
C LEU A 973 14.97 21.42 19.82
N TRP A 974 14.59 22.71 19.72
CA TRP A 974 14.49 23.61 20.88
C TRP A 974 13.30 24.56 20.83
N GLY A 975 12.91 25.05 19.66
CA GLY A 975 11.90 26.11 19.54
C GLY A 975 10.55 25.73 20.13
N ALA A 976 10.00 24.58 19.74
CA ALA A 976 8.74 24.07 20.31
C ALA A 976 8.85 23.88 21.84
N ALA A 977 9.95 23.28 22.32
CA ALA A 977 10.20 23.06 23.75
C ALA A 977 10.46 24.35 24.56
N GLU A 978 10.93 25.42 23.91
CA GLU A 978 11.04 26.77 24.50
C GLU A 978 9.72 27.55 24.48
N GLY A 979 8.66 27.01 23.85
CA GLY A 979 7.38 27.69 23.66
C GLY A 979 7.44 28.80 22.60
N ARG A 980 8.36 28.69 21.64
CA ARG A 980 8.35 29.49 20.40
C ARG A 980 7.37 28.85 19.44
N LEU A 981 6.52 29.66 18.81
CA LEU A 981 5.65 29.19 17.73
C LEU A 981 6.49 28.98 16.47
N GLY A 982 6.15 27.97 15.69
CA GLY A 982 6.59 27.89 14.29
C GLY A 982 5.75 28.85 13.45
N THR A 983 6.15 29.07 12.20
CA THR A 983 5.40 29.89 11.25
C THR A 983 5.31 29.11 9.96
N VAL A 984 4.10 28.90 9.43
CA VAL A 984 3.86 28.25 8.13
C VAL A 984 4.21 29.19 6.97
N ALA A 985 4.36 28.66 5.76
CA ALA A 985 4.42 29.45 4.54
C ALA A 985 3.00 29.72 4.04
N ASP A 986 2.60 30.99 4.02
CA ASP A 986 1.33 31.44 3.46
C ASP A 986 1.42 31.45 1.91
N ASP A 987 1.02 30.32 1.32
CA ASP A 987 0.90 30.09 -0.13
C ASP A 987 -0.55 29.94 -0.62
N GLY A 988 -1.51 29.84 0.31
CA GLY A 988 -2.93 29.65 0.06
C GLY A 988 -3.50 28.34 0.63
N LEU A 989 -2.67 27.43 1.14
CA LEU A 989 -3.10 26.12 1.64
C LEU A 989 -3.86 26.19 2.99
N LEU A 990 -3.75 27.29 3.74
CA LEU A 990 -4.17 27.40 5.14
C LEU A 990 -5.19 28.54 5.39
N ILE A 991 -6.40 28.35 4.84
CA ILE A 991 -7.62 29.21 4.84
C ILE A 991 -7.70 30.26 3.72
N ALA A 992 -8.87 30.30 3.08
CA ALA A 992 -9.46 31.45 2.37
C ALA A 992 -10.68 31.99 3.13
#